data_AF-A0A2V8U459-F1
#
_entry.id   AF-A0A2V8U459-F1
#
_cell.length_a   1.000
_cell.length_b   1.000
_cell.length_c   1.000
_cell.angle_alpha   90.00
_cell.angle_beta   90.00
_cell.angle_gamma   90.00
#
_symmetry.space_group_name_H-M   'P 1'
#
loop_
_entity.id
_entity.type
_entity.pdbx_description
1 polymer ?
#
loop_
_entity_poly.entity_id
_entity_poly.type
_entity_poly.pdbx_seq_one_letter_code
_entity_poly.pdbx_strand_id
1 'polypeptide(L)'
;MNAARTALGNGLVIIARDNRAAKSIAVRLVLEAGAAFDPPGQEGTAALAADLLDRGAGALSAGEIAGYFDDLGVSYSAAARRDTLEIEFRLLSEHLPGILERLRILAAEPTFPEKEVARQKGLMLTAIAERDQDTSSVCEIALAQAVFPTGHPYHAPRLGTRDSVRRIGRAGLLAFHQARFRPSGAVLSMAGDFERTRALEIAAGVFASWTDGAGRARAVIPDAPAPDRSIIVARPIEGKTQADIGLGFRGLRRLSPDLPAALVLNSVVGEFALGGRLGKAIRDRAGLAYFVYSRFTAGLGAGPFVVRSGVAPEGVRRALDLMRRTIERVRRHGVTPAEVNDSKRALAAAVPRRMETNTESAAVLADAEFYGHGIDYPEKLPLLHPRAPRARRRRPRPGRGGSPMTPRFRPPDAAAWRAGGALLLAALALGAGHAAPQPSPADATRGAAAPVAAAETYDVLLRGGRIVDGSGNPWYVGDVAIRGDRIAAIGGLRDARARRTIDARGLVIAPGFIDLLGQSEITVLVDPHVRSKVTQGITTELTGEGGSIAPQTSFTIEDKIAVDWRDFDGYFRRLKERGTAINFAHLVGATQVRQAVLKSDNRLPDAAELEAMKRHVARAMEAGAFGVSSSLIYPPASFSDTHELVELARVAARYGGFYASHIRNEADDIIPALKEAEAIGEQAGVPIEVWHLKCAGRKNWGRMKEVAAEIESARARGIDMTADIYPYPASSTGLAASLPPTASEGGVARLVERLKDPAERARIRAEIENPTGRYENPFHNVGGPEGVLIVGVRTPANKKYQGKRLSEIAALRGQDAIDTMFDLLVEESGSVDCVYFAMSEDDVKTAMVQPWVAFNCDNAGVSPDGVLGASMCHPRAYGTFPRVLGRYVRDDQVLRLEEAVRKMTSLPAQRLGLRDRGLLRPGAYADVTVFHPGKVIDRATFDNPHQYSEGIVYVFVNGASVVDQGKITDRLPGRILRGPGYRPAATPGR
;
A
#
# COMPACT_ATOMS: atom_id res chain seq x y z
N MET A 1 -23.39 -24.04 1.87
CA MET A 1 -23.51 -22.60 2.16
C MET A 1 -24.01 -22.32 3.56
N ASN A 2 -23.67 -21.15 4.11
CA ASN A 2 -24.30 -20.57 5.30
C ASN A 2 -25.13 -19.31 4.94
N ALA A 3 -25.98 -19.42 3.92
CA ALA A 3 -26.76 -18.31 3.35
C ALA A 3 -28.21 -18.73 3.07
N ALA A 4 -29.13 -17.77 3.01
CA ALA A 4 -30.53 -17.97 2.65
C ALA A 4 -31.04 -16.79 1.81
N ARG A 5 -32.14 -17.02 1.08
CA ARG A 5 -32.72 -16.10 0.10
C ARG A 5 -34.24 -16.07 0.23
N THR A 6 -34.80 -14.87 0.32
CA THR A 6 -36.24 -14.61 0.31
C THR A 6 -36.57 -13.65 -0.84
N ALA A 7 -37.69 -13.84 -1.52
CA ALA A 7 -38.21 -12.86 -2.47
C ALA A 7 -39.47 -12.21 -1.89
N LEU A 8 -39.56 -10.89 -1.95
CA LEU A 8 -40.73 -10.13 -1.51
C LEU A 8 -41.78 -10.02 -2.61
N GLY A 9 -43.03 -9.72 -2.25
CA GLY A 9 -44.14 -9.52 -3.19
C GLY A 9 -43.95 -8.33 -4.16
N ASN A 10 -43.07 -7.38 -3.84
CA ASN A 10 -42.67 -6.29 -4.72
C ASN A 10 -41.55 -6.67 -5.72
N GLY A 11 -41.06 -7.92 -5.68
CA GLY A 11 -40.01 -8.42 -6.57
C GLY A 11 -38.57 -8.15 -6.13
N LEU A 12 -38.34 -7.55 -4.96
CA LEU A 12 -37.01 -7.46 -4.35
C LEU A 12 -36.56 -8.84 -3.85
N VAL A 13 -35.35 -9.25 -4.21
CA VAL A 13 -34.70 -10.43 -3.62
C VAL A 13 -33.78 -10.00 -2.48
N ILE A 14 -33.93 -10.63 -1.31
CA ILE A 14 -33.09 -10.41 -0.14
C ILE A 14 -32.27 -11.67 0.13
N ILE A 15 -30.97 -11.52 0.32
CA ILE A 15 -30.00 -12.58 0.64
C ILE A 15 -29.33 -12.24 1.97
N ALA A 16 -29.22 -13.23 2.87
CA ALA A 16 -28.52 -13.08 4.14
C ALA A 16 -27.53 -14.23 4.36
N ARG A 17 -26.27 -13.91 4.64
CA ARG A 17 -25.21 -14.86 5.04
C ARG A 17 -24.66 -14.48 6.42
N ASP A 18 -25.00 -15.24 7.47
CA ASP A 18 -24.43 -15.00 8.78
C ASP A 18 -22.95 -15.44 8.85
N ASN A 19 -22.16 -14.59 9.52
CA ASN A 19 -20.74 -14.78 9.82
C ASN A 19 -20.44 -14.23 11.22
N ARG A 20 -20.71 -15.05 12.24
CA ARG A 20 -20.56 -14.70 13.67
C ARG A 20 -19.11 -14.48 14.13
N ALA A 21 -18.12 -14.75 13.27
CA ALA A 21 -16.70 -14.55 13.60
C ALA A 21 -16.26 -13.07 13.50
N ALA A 22 -17.05 -12.19 12.88
CA ALA A 22 -16.71 -10.78 12.67
C ALA A 22 -17.86 -9.86 13.08
N LYS A 23 -17.61 -8.95 14.04
CA LYS A 23 -18.58 -7.96 14.61
C LYS A 23 -19.03 -6.85 13.64
N SER A 24 -18.97 -7.09 12.33
CA SER A 24 -19.34 -6.13 11.30
C SER A 24 -20.23 -6.76 10.25
N ILE A 25 -21.10 -5.94 9.68
CA ILE A 25 -21.98 -6.31 8.58
C ILE A 25 -21.56 -5.54 7.33
N ALA A 26 -21.63 -6.19 6.18
CA ALA A 26 -21.71 -5.54 4.88
C ALA A 26 -23.12 -5.72 4.31
N VAL A 27 -23.70 -4.62 3.81
CA VAL A 27 -24.99 -4.61 3.10
C VAL A 27 -24.77 -4.01 1.72
N ARG A 28 -25.33 -4.63 0.68
CA ARG A 28 -25.20 -4.21 -0.72
C ARG A 28 -26.54 -4.34 -1.44
N LEU A 29 -27.08 -3.23 -1.94
CA LEU A 29 -28.23 -3.19 -2.85
C LEU A 29 -27.74 -3.04 -4.29
N VAL A 30 -28.25 -3.89 -5.18
CA VAL A 30 -27.92 -3.91 -6.61
C VAL A 30 -29.17 -3.64 -7.43
N LEU A 31 -29.11 -2.64 -8.32
CA LEU A 31 -30.22 -2.14 -9.14
C LEU A 31 -29.92 -2.28 -10.63
N GLU A 32 -30.94 -2.51 -11.46
CA GLU A 32 -30.82 -2.50 -12.94
C GLU A 32 -30.81 -1.05 -13.48
N ALA A 33 -29.80 -0.29 -13.03
CA ALA A 33 -29.68 1.16 -13.16
C ALA A 33 -28.23 1.63 -13.52
N GLY A 34 -27.39 0.76 -14.08
CA GLY A 34 -26.05 1.15 -14.56
C GLY A 34 -26.06 2.01 -15.84
N ALA A 35 -24.89 2.48 -16.27
CA ALA A 35 -24.72 3.42 -17.39
C ALA A 35 -25.28 2.93 -18.75
N ALA A 36 -25.47 1.63 -18.95
CA ALA A 36 -26.17 1.07 -20.10
C ALA A 36 -27.66 1.45 -20.19
N PHE A 37 -28.16 2.20 -19.21
CA PHE A 37 -29.54 2.66 -19.11
C PHE A 37 -29.69 4.18 -19.11
N ASP A 38 -28.59 4.92 -19.28
CA ASP A 38 -28.61 6.37 -19.45
C ASP A 38 -29.57 6.79 -20.57
N PRO A 39 -30.33 7.89 -20.42
CA PRO A 39 -31.15 8.40 -21.50
C PRO A 39 -30.26 8.84 -22.69
N PRO A 40 -30.64 8.59 -23.95
CA PRO A 40 -29.85 9.01 -25.11
C PRO A 40 -29.55 10.51 -25.10
N GLY A 41 -28.28 10.87 -25.27
CA GLY A 41 -27.79 12.25 -25.16
C GLY A 41 -27.59 12.75 -23.73
N GLN A 42 -27.91 11.95 -22.70
CA GLN A 42 -27.67 12.22 -21.27
C GLN A 42 -26.80 11.12 -20.64
N GLU A 43 -25.86 10.58 -21.43
CA GLU A 43 -24.83 9.65 -20.97
C GLU A 43 -24.09 10.24 -19.75
N GLY A 44 -23.93 9.44 -18.69
CA GLY A 44 -23.48 9.85 -17.36
C GLY A 44 -24.60 9.96 -16.31
N THR A 45 -25.89 9.84 -16.68
CA THR A 45 -27.01 10.00 -15.74
C THR A 45 -26.96 9.01 -14.57
N ALA A 46 -26.65 7.73 -14.81
CA ALA A 46 -26.52 6.71 -13.78
C ALA A 46 -25.42 7.04 -12.76
N ALA A 47 -24.28 7.53 -13.23
CA ALA A 47 -23.15 7.91 -12.36
C ALA A 47 -23.50 9.16 -11.53
N LEU A 48 -24.02 10.22 -12.17
CA LEU A 48 -24.44 11.42 -11.46
C LEU A 48 -25.58 11.14 -10.46
N ALA A 49 -26.49 10.21 -10.77
CA ALA A 49 -27.51 9.77 -9.83
C ALA A 49 -26.91 9.08 -8.60
N ALA A 50 -25.91 8.19 -8.77
CA ALA A 50 -25.19 7.55 -7.68
C ALA A 50 -24.47 8.57 -6.77
N ASP A 51 -23.76 9.53 -7.36
CA ASP A 51 -23.04 10.60 -6.66
C ASP A 51 -23.96 11.58 -5.90
N LEU A 52 -25.28 11.48 -6.08
CA LEU A 52 -26.29 12.35 -5.49
C LEU A 52 -27.21 11.68 -4.47
N LEU A 53 -27.18 10.35 -4.30
CA LEU A 53 -28.13 9.66 -3.41
C LEU A 53 -28.00 10.14 -1.96
N ASP A 54 -26.76 10.29 -1.47
CA ASP A 54 -26.46 10.82 -0.13
C ASP A 54 -26.60 12.36 -0.01
N ARG A 55 -27.06 13.04 -1.06
CA ARG A 55 -27.18 14.52 -1.09
C ARG A 55 -28.59 15.04 -0.82
N GLY A 56 -29.55 14.15 -0.60
CA GLY A 56 -30.87 14.46 -0.08
C GLY A 56 -31.90 13.40 -0.47
N ALA A 57 -32.62 12.86 0.51
CA ALA A 57 -33.59 11.79 0.30
C ALA A 57 -34.70 11.81 1.35
N GLY A 58 -35.96 11.63 0.92
CA GLY A 58 -37.14 11.87 1.76
C GLY A 58 -37.13 13.31 2.29
N ALA A 59 -37.28 13.46 3.61
CA ALA A 59 -37.13 14.75 4.30
C ALA A 59 -35.68 15.10 4.67
N LEU A 60 -34.71 14.19 4.48
CA LEU A 60 -33.34 14.34 4.97
C LEU A 60 -32.47 15.14 3.99
N SER A 61 -31.71 16.10 4.51
CA SER A 61 -30.66 16.81 3.76
C SER A 61 -29.35 16.02 3.68
N ALA A 62 -28.45 16.45 2.79
CA ALA A 62 -27.08 15.93 2.71
C ALA A 62 -26.31 15.93 4.05
N GLY A 63 -26.58 16.93 4.91
CA GLY A 63 -25.91 17.06 6.21
C GLY A 63 -26.40 16.04 7.23
N GLU A 64 -27.71 15.80 7.28
CA GLU A 64 -28.32 14.81 8.18
C GLU A 64 -28.00 13.39 7.76
N ILE A 65 -27.93 13.12 6.45
CA ILE A 65 -27.50 11.80 5.92
C ILE A 65 -26.04 11.53 6.28
N ALA A 66 -25.15 12.51 6.06
CA ALA A 66 -23.73 12.37 6.38
C ALA A 66 -23.50 12.21 7.89
N GLY A 67 -24.06 13.11 8.71
CA GLY A 67 -23.93 13.05 10.17
C GLY A 67 -24.42 11.74 10.76
N TYR A 68 -25.57 11.22 10.30
CA TYR A 68 -26.08 9.93 10.75
C TYR A 68 -25.18 8.73 10.39
N PHE A 69 -24.34 8.83 9.35
CA PHE A 69 -23.34 7.80 9.04
C PHE A 69 -22.04 8.02 9.82
N ASP A 70 -21.59 9.27 9.98
CA ASP A 70 -20.39 9.61 10.76
C ASP A 70 -20.56 9.26 12.25
N ASP A 71 -21.70 9.62 12.87
CA ASP A 71 -22.05 9.34 14.28
C ASP A 71 -22.07 7.83 14.60
N LEU A 72 -22.38 6.99 13.60
CA LEU A 72 -22.44 5.53 13.71
C LEU A 72 -21.18 4.82 13.17
N GLY A 73 -20.16 5.58 12.72
CA GLY A 73 -18.93 5.04 12.13
C GLY A 73 -19.16 4.21 10.84
N VAL A 74 -20.23 4.51 10.10
CA VAL A 74 -20.71 3.69 8.98
C VAL A 74 -20.06 4.13 7.66
N SER A 75 -19.39 3.19 6.99
CA SER A 75 -18.81 3.42 5.67
C SER A 75 -19.87 3.19 4.58
N TYR A 76 -20.33 4.29 3.97
CA TYR A 76 -21.21 4.32 2.80
C TYR A 76 -20.44 4.40 1.48
N SER A 77 -21.00 3.86 0.40
CA SER A 77 -20.68 4.26 -0.99
C SER A 77 -21.83 3.94 -1.95
N ALA A 78 -21.89 4.65 -3.07
CA ALA A 78 -22.72 4.27 -4.21
C ALA A 78 -21.94 4.42 -5.53
N ALA A 79 -22.21 3.57 -6.52
CA ALA A 79 -21.49 3.62 -7.80
C ALA A 79 -22.29 3.03 -8.97
N ALA A 80 -22.21 3.68 -10.13
CA ALA A 80 -22.68 3.13 -11.40
C ALA A 80 -21.59 2.29 -12.11
N ARG A 81 -21.86 0.99 -12.27
CA ARG A 81 -21.15 0.14 -13.23
C ARG A 81 -21.82 0.26 -14.59
N ARG A 82 -21.48 -0.65 -15.51
CA ARG A 82 -22.09 -0.70 -16.85
C ARG A 82 -23.55 -1.15 -16.80
N ASP A 83 -23.84 -2.22 -16.07
CA ASP A 83 -25.17 -2.84 -16.04
C ASP A 83 -25.91 -2.53 -14.73
N THR A 84 -25.18 -2.37 -13.63
CA THR A 84 -25.69 -2.19 -12.27
C THR A 84 -25.44 -0.78 -11.73
N LEU A 85 -26.34 -0.30 -10.86
CA LEU A 85 -26.00 0.70 -9.84
C LEU A 85 -26.00 -0.02 -8.50
N GLU A 86 -24.97 0.22 -7.71
CA GLU A 86 -24.72 -0.45 -6.44
C GLU A 86 -24.67 0.56 -5.30
N ILE A 87 -25.30 0.24 -4.17
CA ILE A 87 -25.25 1.01 -2.93
C ILE A 87 -24.73 0.07 -1.84
N GLU A 88 -23.63 0.43 -1.19
CA GLU A 88 -22.93 -0.40 -0.22
C GLU A 88 -22.75 0.30 1.13
N PHE A 89 -22.90 -0.49 2.20
CA PHE A 89 -22.71 -0.08 3.58
C PHE A 89 -21.83 -1.08 4.33
N ARG A 90 -20.95 -0.58 5.20
CA ARG A 90 -20.24 -1.38 6.22
C ARG A 90 -20.48 -0.75 7.60
N LEU A 91 -20.93 -1.55 8.56
CA LEU A 91 -21.47 -1.11 9.84
C LEU A 91 -21.20 -2.14 10.96
N LEU A 92 -21.47 -1.75 12.22
CA LEU A 92 -21.56 -2.68 13.36
C LEU A 92 -22.93 -3.37 13.42
N SER A 93 -22.97 -4.55 14.04
CA SER A 93 -24.15 -5.44 14.07
C SER A 93 -25.44 -4.76 14.56
N GLU A 94 -25.32 -3.93 15.59
CA GLU A 94 -26.43 -3.25 16.27
C GLU A 94 -27.12 -2.15 15.44
N HIS A 95 -26.46 -1.59 14.43
CA HIS A 95 -27.02 -0.50 13.60
C HIS A 95 -27.81 -1.00 12.39
N LEU A 96 -27.92 -2.32 12.18
CA LEU A 96 -28.54 -2.92 10.99
C LEU A 96 -29.96 -2.39 10.67
N PRO A 97 -30.91 -2.27 11.63
CA PRO A 97 -32.27 -1.82 11.30
C PRO A 97 -32.29 -0.40 10.74
N GLY A 98 -31.62 0.54 11.41
CA GLY A 98 -31.57 1.95 10.99
C GLY A 98 -30.84 2.15 9.66
N ILE A 99 -29.77 1.40 9.40
CA ILE A 99 -29.08 1.45 8.10
C ILE A 99 -29.92 0.85 6.97
N LEU A 100 -30.72 -0.19 7.23
CA LEU A 100 -31.68 -0.69 6.23
C LEU A 100 -32.76 0.35 5.93
N GLU A 101 -33.29 1.05 6.94
CA GLU A 101 -34.23 2.16 6.72
C GLU A 101 -33.62 3.31 5.91
N ARG A 102 -32.37 3.71 6.18
CA ARG A 102 -31.69 4.75 5.39
C ARG A 102 -31.39 4.28 3.97
N LEU A 103 -30.94 3.05 3.77
CA LEU A 103 -30.78 2.46 2.44
C LEU A 103 -32.10 2.48 1.65
N ARG A 104 -33.23 2.17 2.29
CA ARG A 104 -34.57 2.27 1.69
C ARG A 104 -34.89 3.71 1.27
N ILE A 105 -34.69 4.70 2.15
CA ILE A 105 -34.96 6.12 1.86
C ILE A 105 -34.07 6.60 0.68
N LEU A 106 -32.77 6.32 0.71
CA LEU A 106 -31.83 6.70 -0.35
C LEU A 106 -32.17 6.08 -1.71
N ALA A 107 -32.66 4.83 -1.73
CA ALA A 107 -33.05 4.14 -2.96
C ALA A 107 -34.44 4.54 -3.46
N ALA A 108 -35.41 4.77 -2.57
CA ALA A 108 -36.81 5.01 -2.93
C ALA A 108 -37.17 6.48 -3.13
N GLU A 109 -36.53 7.40 -2.40
CA GLU A 109 -36.97 8.80 -2.24
C GLU A 109 -35.88 9.89 -2.45
N PRO A 110 -34.82 9.71 -3.29
CA PRO A 110 -33.82 10.76 -3.49
C PRO A 110 -34.44 12.02 -4.11
N THR A 111 -34.21 13.18 -3.48
CA THR A 111 -34.84 14.45 -3.84
C THR A 111 -34.05 15.23 -4.92
N PHE A 112 -32.80 14.83 -5.14
CA PHE A 112 -31.81 15.45 -6.04
C PHE A 112 -31.79 16.99 -5.94
N PRO A 113 -31.40 17.61 -4.81
CA PRO A 113 -31.48 19.06 -4.63
C PRO A 113 -30.65 19.83 -5.68
N GLU A 114 -31.22 20.87 -6.30
CA GLU A 114 -30.61 21.51 -7.49
C GLU A 114 -29.19 22.06 -7.26
N LYS A 115 -28.94 22.59 -6.06
CA LYS A 115 -27.61 23.04 -5.63
C LYS A 115 -26.58 21.89 -5.63
N GLU A 116 -26.98 20.71 -5.18
CA GLU A 116 -26.12 19.54 -5.13
C GLU A 116 -25.99 18.88 -6.53
N VAL A 117 -27.07 18.86 -7.31
CA VAL A 117 -27.03 18.48 -8.75
C VAL A 117 -26.00 19.32 -9.49
N ALA A 118 -26.04 20.65 -9.33
CA ALA A 118 -25.06 21.56 -9.94
C ALA A 118 -23.63 21.30 -9.44
N ARG A 119 -23.45 21.06 -8.13
CA ARG A 119 -22.14 20.78 -7.51
C ARG A 119 -21.52 19.47 -8.04
N GLN A 120 -22.25 18.35 -7.97
CA GLN A 120 -21.74 17.05 -8.43
C GLN A 120 -21.54 17.03 -9.96
N LYS A 121 -22.43 17.68 -10.74
CA LYS A 121 -22.26 17.88 -12.18
C LYS A 121 -20.98 18.66 -12.51
N GLY A 122 -20.63 19.66 -11.71
CA GLY A 122 -19.36 20.38 -11.83
C GLY A 122 -18.15 19.47 -11.62
N LEU A 123 -18.14 18.71 -10.51
CA LEU A 123 -17.07 17.75 -10.20
C LEU A 123 -16.94 16.64 -11.26
N MET A 124 -18.07 16.14 -11.76
CA MET A 124 -18.12 15.16 -12.84
C MET A 124 -17.53 15.68 -14.15
N LEU A 125 -17.77 16.96 -14.49
CA LEU A 125 -17.16 17.60 -15.66
C LEU A 125 -15.64 17.77 -15.51
N THR A 126 -15.13 18.00 -14.31
CA THR A 126 -13.68 17.98 -14.01
C THR A 126 -13.11 16.57 -14.18
N ALA A 127 -13.76 15.55 -13.60
CA ALA A 127 -13.33 14.15 -13.73
C ALA A 127 -13.36 13.66 -15.19
N ILE A 128 -14.33 14.12 -16.01
CA ILE A 128 -14.30 13.93 -17.46
C ILE A 128 -13.06 14.59 -18.08
N ALA A 129 -12.74 15.83 -17.72
CA ALA A 129 -11.61 16.55 -18.30
C ALA A 129 -10.25 15.91 -17.98
N GLU A 130 -10.07 15.39 -16.76
CA GLU A 130 -8.89 14.62 -16.35
C GLU A 130 -8.79 13.29 -17.10
N ARG A 131 -9.90 12.53 -17.15
CA ARG A 131 -10.03 11.27 -17.90
C ARG A 131 -9.74 11.44 -19.39
N ASP A 132 -10.17 12.54 -19.99
CA ASP A 132 -9.89 12.88 -21.40
C ASP A 132 -8.40 13.21 -21.65
N GLN A 133 -7.56 13.25 -20.60
CA GLN A 133 -6.10 13.39 -20.64
C GLN A 133 -5.34 12.15 -20.13
N ASP A 134 -6.02 11.08 -19.76
CA ASP A 134 -5.42 9.79 -19.39
C ASP A 134 -5.38 8.85 -20.62
N THR A 135 -4.17 8.37 -20.97
CA THR A 135 -3.98 7.44 -22.09
C THR A 135 -4.76 6.15 -21.89
N SER A 136 -4.86 5.67 -20.65
CA SER A 136 -5.50 4.40 -20.35
C SER A 136 -7.02 4.46 -20.53
N SER A 137 -7.65 5.51 -20.00
CA SER A 137 -9.08 5.78 -20.12
C SER A 137 -9.49 6.10 -21.54
N VAL A 138 -8.75 6.97 -22.24
CA VAL A 138 -9.01 7.29 -23.66
C VAL A 138 -8.92 6.02 -24.53
N CYS A 139 -7.95 5.13 -24.24
CA CYS A 139 -7.85 3.84 -24.92
C CYS A 139 -9.01 2.88 -24.56
N GLU A 140 -9.52 2.88 -23.33
CA GLU A 140 -10.69 2.04 -22.96
C GLU A 140 -11.95 2.51 -23.69
N ILE A 141 -12.20 3.82 -23.70
CA ILE A 141 -13.36 4.43 -24.37
C ILE A 141 -13.29 4.20 -25.88
N ALA A 142 -12.13 4.43 -26.51
CA ALA A 142 -11.93 4.17 -27.94
C ALA A 142 -12.13 2.69 -28.31
N LEU A 143 -11.72 1.76 -27.44
CA LEU A 143 -11.94 0.32 -27.65
C LEU A 143 -13.41 -0.06 -27.48
N ALA A 144 -14.11 0.50 -26.48
CA ALA A 144 -15.55 0.28 -26.29
C ALA A 144 -16.35 0.80 -27.51
N GLN A 145 -16.07 2.03 -27.95
CA GLN A 145 -16.69 2.64 -29.14
C GLN A 145 -16.39 1.91 -30.45
N ALA A 146 -15.28 1.16 -30.53
CA ALA A 146 -14.93 0.32 -31.69
C ALA A 146 -15.56 -1.09 -31.65
N VAL A 147 -15.93 -1.60 -30.46
CA VAL A 147 -16.60 -2.90 -30.29
C VAL A 147 -18.13 -2.77 -30.29
N PHE A 148 -18.65 -1.64 -29.83
CA PHE A 148 -20.09 -1.35 -29.73
C PHE A 148 -20.42 -0.14 -30.62
N PRO A 149 -21.29 -0.25 -31.63
CA PRO A 149 -21.63 0.86 -32.53
C PRO A 149 -22.44 1.95 -31.81
N THR A 150 -22.45 3.16 -32.36
CA THR A 150 -23.25 4.28 -31.85
C THR A 150 -24.73 3.88 -31.71
N GLY A 151 -25.34 4.23 -30.58
CA GLY A 151 -26.69 3.80 -30.20
C GLY A 151 -26.75 2.46 -29.46
N HIS A 152 -25.66 1.69 -29.40
CA HIS A 152 -25.59 0.51 -28.52
C HIS A 152 -25.38 0.93 -27.05
N PRO A 153 -26.08 0.34 -26.06
CA PRO A 153 -25.95 0.69 -24.64
C PRO A 153 -24.52 0.67 -24.06
N TYR A 154 -23.61 -0.10 -24.64
CA TYR A 154 -22.21 -0.21 -24.19
C TYR A 154 -21.22 0.65 -25.00
N HIS A 155 -21.71 1.51 -25.90
CA HIS A 155 -20.89 2.45 -26.69
C HIS A 155 -20.42 3.65 -25.84
N ALA A 156 -21.24 4.11 -24.90
CA ALA A 156 -20.98 5.31 -24.13
C ALA A 156 -19.96 5.09 -22.98
N PRO A 157 -19.09 6.08 -22.69
CA PRO A 157 -18.30 6.07 -21.46
C PRO A 157 -19.20 6.19 -20.22
N ARG A 158 -18.89 5.47 -19.13
CA ARG A 158 -19.73 5.43 -17.90
C ARG A 158 -19.93 6.79 -17.21
N LEU A 159 -18.96 7.70 -17.33
CA LEU A 159 -19.06 9.07 -16.82
C LEU A 159 -19.62 10.04 -17.88
N GLY A 160 -20.13 9.55 -19.01
CA GLY A 160 -20.61 10.39 -20.09
C GLY A 160 -19.52 11.21 -20.79
N THR A 161 -19.97 12.25 -21.46
CA THR A 161 -19.17 13.24 -22.18
C THR A 161 -19.46 14.63 -21.61
N ARG A 162 -18.61 15.62 -21.90
CA ARG A 162 -18.84 17.01 -21.44
C ARG A 162 -20.22 17.51 -21.86
N ASP A 163 -20.66 17.20 -23.08
CA ASP A 163 -21.93 17.71 -23.62
C ASP A 163 -23.14 16.89 -23.21
N SER A 164 -23.00 15.58 -22.97
CA SER A 164 -24.09 14.78 -22.39
C SER A 164 -24.34 15.14 -20.94
N VAL A 165 -23.27 15.26 -20.12
CA VAL A 165 -23.38 15.67 -18.71
C VAL A 165 -23.89 17.10 -18.58
N ARG A 166 -23.51 18.01 -19.49
CA ARG A 166 -24.12 19.36 -19.59
C ARG A 166 -25.65 19.32 -19.79
N ARG A 167 -26.21 18.31 -20.46
CA ARG A 167 -27.66 18.16 -20.67
C ARG A 167 -28.40 17.46 -19.51
N ILE A 168 -27.71 16.79 -18.58
CA ILE A 168 -28.37 16.21 -17.40
C ILE A 168 -28.87 17.34 -16.48
N GLY A 169 -30.11 17.25 -16.00
CA GLY A 169 -30.70 18.16 -15.02
C GLY A 169 -31.59 17.41 -14.03
N ARG A 170 -32.06 18.10 -12.97
CA ARG A 170 -32.83 17.48 -11.88
C ARG A 170 -34.04 16.68 -12.36
N ALA A 171 -34.81 17.20 -13.31
CA ALA A 171 -35.94 16.48 -13.89
C ALA A 171 -35.54 15.18 -14.61
N GLY A 172 -34.38 15.15 -15.27
CA GLY A 172 -33.83 13.96 -15.91
C GLY A 172 -33.38 12.90 -14.88
N LEU A 173 -32.75 13.34 -13.78
CA LEU A 173 -32.37 12.46 -12.67
C LEU A 173 -33.60 11.85 -11.97
N LEU A 174 -34.65 12.65 -11.73
CA LEU A 174 -35.94 12.17 -11.20
C LEU A 174 -36.62 11.17 -12.15
N ALA A 175 -36.65 11.46 -13.47
CA ALA A 175 -37.21 10.54 -14.45
C ALA A 175 -36.40 9.23 -14.58
N PHE A 176 -35.07 9.31 -14.50
CA PHE A 176 -34.19 8.13 -14.47
C PHE A 176 -34.41 7.29 -13.21
N HIS A 177 -34.48 7.93 -12.04
CA HIS A 177 -34.83 7.28 -10.77
C HIS A 177 -36.17 6.55 -10.88
N GLN A 178 -37.24 7.26 -11.25
CA GLN A 178 -38.58 6.70 -11.43
C GLN A 178 -38.61 5.53 -12.42
N ALA A 179 -37.73 5.51 -13.43
CA ALA A 179 -37.62 4.42 -14.39
C ALA A 179 -36.79 3.22 -13.91
N ARG A 180 -35.85 3.40 -12.97
CA ARG A 180 -34.74 2.44 -12.72
C ARG A 180 -34.51 2.04 -11.26
N PHE A 181 -34.88 2.86 -10.29
CA PHE A 181 -34.75 2.54 -8.86
C PHE A 181 -36.02 1.85 -8.38
N ARG A 182 -36.05 0.55 -8.60
CA ARG A 182 -37.25 -0.30 -8.56
C ARG A 182 -36.96 -1.57 -7.74
N PRO A 183 -37.83 -2.02 -6.82
CA PRO A 183 -37.65 -3.28 -6.11
C PRO A 183 -37.67 -4.48 -7.07
N SER A 184 -38.52 -4.48 -8.10
CA SER A 184 -38.58 -5.59 -9.05
C SER A 184 -37.27 -5.75 -9.83
N GLY A 185 -36.57 -6.87 -9.61
CA GLY A 185 -35.28 -7.17 -10.21
C GLY A 185 -34.07 -6.59 -9.46
N ALA A 186 -34.29 -5.91 -8.32
CA ALA A 186 -33.22 -5.53 -7.41
C ALA A 186 -32.80 -6.70 -6.50
N VAL A 187 -31.56 -6.66 -6.01
CA VAL A 187 -31.02 -7.65 -5.06
C VAL A 187 -30.37 -6.93 -3.88
N LEU A 188 -30.88 -7.20 -2.68
CA LEU A 188 -30.28 -6.78 -1.41
C LEU A 188 -29.52 -7.97 -0.81
N SER A 189 -28.20 -7.90 -0.71
CA SER A 189 -27.39 -8.92 -0.05
C SER A 189 -26.73 -8.39 1.22
N MET A 190 -26.79 -9.20 2.28
CA MET A 190 -26.23 -8.90 3.59
C MET A 190 -25.30 -10.03 4.03
N ALA A 191 -24.15 -9.68 4.61
CA ALA A 191 -23.24 -10.66 5.20
C ALA A 191 -22.58 -10.11 6.48
N GLY A 192 -22.54 -10.90 7.55
CA GLY A 192 -21.91 -10.50 8.82
C GLY A 192 -22.55 -11.08 10.07
N ASP A 193 -22.26 -10.48 11.22
CA ASP A 193 -22.79 -10.91 12.51
C ASP A 193 -24.26 -10.48 12.70
N PHE A 194 -25.17 -11.38 12.33
CA PHE A 194 -26.61 -11.30 12.60
C PHE A 194 -27.20 -12.72 12.70
N GLU A 195 -28.41 -12.85 13.23
CA GLU A 195 -29.21 -14.06 13.00
C GLU A 195 -29.89 -13.92 11.63
N ARG A 196 -29.79 -14.96 10.80
CA ARG A 196 -30.13 -14.90 9.37
C ARG A 196 -31.62 -14.71 9.13
N THR A 197 -32.45 -15.43 9.88
CA THR A 197 -33.91 -15.35 9.81
C THR A 197 -34.38 -13.94 10.18
N ARG A 198 -33.87 -13.43 11.31
CA ARG A 198 -34.17 -12.10 11.82
C ARG A 198 -33.68 -10.97 10.90
N ALA A 199 -32.51 -11.12 10.28
CA ALA A 199 -32.03 -10.16 9.29
C ALA A 199 -32.96 -10.13 8.05
N LEU A 200 -33.44 -11.29 7.58
CA LEU A 200 -34.42 -11.38 6.50
C LEU A 200 -35.77 -10.76 6.90
N GLU A 201 -36.25 -10.98 8.13
CA GLU A 201 -37.48 -10.35 8.66
C GLU A 201 -37.39 -8.83 8.69
N ILE A 202 -36.30 -8.28 9.25
CA ILE A 202 -36.09 -6.83 9.37
C ILE A 202 -36.02 -6.19 7.98
N ALA A 203 -35.23 -6.76 7.07
CA ALA A 203 -35.14 -6.28 5.70
C ALA A 203 -36.47 -6.43 4.93
N ALA A 204 -37.23 -7.52 5.16
CA ALA A 204 -38.57 -7.68 4.58
C ALA A 204 -39.53 -6.59 5.07
N GLY A 205 -39.59 -6.32 6.37
CA GLY A 205 -40.45 -5.29 6.96
C GLY A 205 -40.12 -3.88 6.45
N VAL A 206 -38.83 -3.51 6.42
CA VAL A 206 -38.38 -2.21 5.91
C VAL A 206 -38.73 -2.04 4.43
N PHE A 207 -38.38 -3.01 3.58
CA PHE A 207 -38.50 -2.87 2.13
C PHE A 207 -39.88 -3.25 1.56
N ALA A 208 -40.80 -3.83 2.33
CA ALA A 208 -42.18 -4.08 1.88
C ALA A 208 -42.93 -2.81 1.47
N SER A 209 -42.57 -1.66 2.06
CA SER A 209 -43.14 -0.34 1.72
C SER A 209 -42.66 0.22 0.38
N TRP A 210 -41.55 -0.29 -0.18
CA TRP A 210 -41.04 0.13 -1.49
C TRP A 210 -41.80 -0.65 -2.57
N THR A 211 -42.61 0.05 -3.38
CA THR A 211 -43.55 -0.59 -4.32
C THR A 211 -43.36 -0.16 -5.77
N ASP A 212 -43.78 -1.04 -6.67
CA ASP A 212 -43.79 -0.77 -8.11
C ASP A 212 -45.20 -0.49 -8.62
N GLY A 213 -45.35 0.63 -9.34
CA GLY A 213 -46.62 1.00 -9.98
C GLY A 213 -47.05 0.02 -11.08
N ALA A 214 -46.10 -0.74 -11.63
CA ALA A 214 -46.30 -1.99 -12.35
C ALA A 214 -44.98 -2.77 -12.36
N GLY A 215 -45.03 -4.11 -12.22
CA GLY A 215 -43.84 -4.95 -12.28
C GLY A 215 -43.13 -4.86 -13.63
N ARG A 216 -41.80 -4.61 -13.61
CA ARG A 216 -41.03 -4.32 -14.81
C ARG A 216 -40.33 -5.56 -15.38
N ALA A 217 -40.52 -5.82 -16.67
CA ALA A 217 -39.71 -6.81 -17.39
C ALA A 217 -38.24 -6.36 -17.52
N ARG A 218 -37.32 -7.29 -17.26
CA ARG A 218 -35.87 -7.07 -17.27
C ARG A 218 -35.38 -6.48 -18.60
N ALA A 219 -34.48 -5.51 -18.54
CA ALA A 219 -33.96 -4.80 -19.71
C ALA A 219 -33.07 -5.70 -20.59
N VAL A 220 -33.46 -5.86 -21.86
CA VAL A 220 -32.71 -6.62 -22.86
C VAL A 220 -31.64 -5.74 -23.51
N ILE A 221 -30.37 -5.95 -23.15
CA ILE A 221 -29.25 -5.38 -23.92
C ILE A 221 -29.07 -6.20 -25.22
N PRO A 222 -29.06 -5.57 -26.41
CA PRO A 222 -28.82 -6.27 -27.67
C PRO A 222 -27.36 -6.72 -27.79
N ASP A 223 -27.08 -7.70 -28.67
CA ASP A 223 -25.71 -8.03 -29.05
C ASP A 223 -25.26 -7.15 -30.21
N ALA A 224 -24.16 -6.42 -30.05
CA ALA A 224 -23.60 -5.62 -31.14
C ALA A 224 -23.19 -6.51 -32.34
N PRO A 225 -23.34 -6.02 -33.59
CA PRO A 225 -22.85 -6.74 -34.77
C PRO A 225 -21.33 -6.96 -34.69
N ALA A 226 -20.85 -8.04 -35.30
CA ALA A 226 -19.41 -8.23 -35.47
C ALA A 226 -18.91 -7.31 -36.60
N PRO A 227 -17.79 -6.59 -36.45
CA PRO A 227 -17.27 -5.74 -37.52
C PRO A 227 -16.64 -6.59 -38.63
N ASP A 228 -17.00 -6.31 -39.90
CA ASP A 228 -16.56 -7.06 -41.08
C ASP A 228 -15.04 -7.01 -41.34
N ARG A 229 -14.35 -6.08 -40.69
CA ARG A 229 -12.90 -5.85 -40.78
C ARG A 229 -12.34 -5.40 -39.44
N SER A 230 -11.04 -5.62 -39.23
CA SER A 230 -10.35 -5.05 -38.07
C SER A 230 -10.37 -3.52 -38.14
N ILE A 231 -10.94 -2.90 -37.11
CA ILE A 231 -10.90 -1.46 -36.89
C ILE A 231 -9.61 -1.14 -36.11
N ILE A 232 -8.93 -0.06 -36.48
CA ILE A 232 -7.78 0.49 -35.75
C ILE A 232 -8.10 1.95 -35.47
N VAL A 233 -8.04 2.35 -34.20
CA VAL A 233 -8.24 3.73 -33.75
C VAL A 233 -6.94 4.17 -33.08
N ALA A 234 -6.40 5.31 -33.51
CA ALA A 234 -5.32 6.01 -32.83
C ALA A 234 -5.88 7.31 -32.25
N ARG A 235 -5.53 7.60 -30.99
CA ARG A 235 -5.85 8.86 -30.31
C ARG A 235 -4.53 9.44 -29.78
N PRO A 236 -3.91 10.41 -30.48
CA PRO A 236 -2.75 11.08 -29.94
C PRO A 236 -3.15 11.91 -28.72
N ILE A 237 -2.29 11.95 -27.71
CA ILE A 237 -2.37 12.87 -26.57
C ILE A 237 -0.96 13.42 -26.39
N GLU A 238 -0.81 14.73 -26.37
CA GLU A 238 0.49 15.39 -26.32
C GLU A 238 1.13 15.29 -24.93
N GLY A 239 2.47 15.38 -24.88
CA GLY A 239 3.23 15.33 -23.62
C GLY A 239 3.21 13.99 -22.87
N LYS A 240 2.80 12.88 -23.51
CA LYS A 240 2.73 11.56 -22.87
C LYS A 240 3.94 10.67 -23.21
N THR A 241 4.59 10.17 -22.16
CA THR A 241 5.74 9.25 -22.24
C THR A 241 5.33 7.77 -22.35
N GLN A 242 4.06 7.44 -22.10
CA GLN A 242 3.46 6.11 -22.30
C GLN A 242 2.42 6.18 -23.41
N ALA A 243 2.30 5.09 -24.19
CA ALA A 243 1.18 4.82 -25.06
C ALA A 243 0.42 3.57 -24.58
N ASP A 244 -0.91 3.66 -24.56
CA ASP A 244 -1.81 2.58 -24.16
C ASP A 244 -2.38 1.84 -25.39
N ILE A 245 -2.26 0.51 -25.38
CA ILE A 245 -2.76 -0.36 -26.45
C ILE A 245 -4.00 -1.12 -25.96
N GLY A 246 -5.07 -1.05 -26.75
CA GLY A 246 -6.29 -1.83 -26.57
C GLY A 246 -6.56 -2.72 -27.78
N LEU A 247 -6.68 -4.02 -27.56
CA LEU A 247 -7.06 -5.01 -28.56
C LEU A 247 -8.22 -5.85 -28.02
N GLY A 248 -9.35 -5.88 -28.71
CA GLY A 248 -10.54 -6.56 -28.18
C GLY A 248 -11.57 -6.95 -29.25
N PHE A 249 -12.56 -7.71 -28.82
CA PHE A 249 -13.69 -8.18 -29.64
C PHE A 249 -14.90 -8.49 -28.75
N ARG A 250 -16.09 -8.62 -29.35
CA ARG A 250 -17.33 -8.98 -28.66
C ARG A 250 -17.19 -10.35 -27.96
N GLY A 251 -17.30 -10.37 -26.64
CA GLY A 251 -17.20 -11.56 -25.80
C GLY A 251 -18.55 -12.21 -25.54
N LEU A 252 -18.85 -12.49 -24.27
CA LEU A 252 -20.00 -13.31 -23.85
C LEU A 252 -20.96 -12.55 -22.92
N ARG A 253 -22.23 -12.97 -22.92
CA ARG A 253 -23.22 -12.66 -21.87
C ARG A 253 -22.89 -13.41 -20.58
N ARG A 254 -23.27 -12.88 -19.42
CA ARG A 254 -22.97 -13.47 -18.09
C ARG A 254 -23.62 -14.83 -17.87
N LEU A 255 -24.74 -15.13 -18.52
CA LEU A 255 -25.41 -16.44 -18.55
C LEU A 255 -24.98 -17.35 -19.71
N SER A 256 -23.89 -17.03 -20.42
CA SER A 256 -23.39 -17.92 -21.49
C SER A 256 -22.90 -19.25 -20.89
N PRO A 257 -23.31 -20.42 -21.46
CA PRO A 257 -22.80 -21.72 -21.02
C PRO A 257 -21.30 -21.90 -21.28
N ASP A 258 -20.71 -21.06 -22.15
CA ASP A 258 -19.29 -21.06 -22.46
C ASP A 258 -18.48 -20.14 -21.52
N LEU A 259 -19.13 -19.37 -20.63
CA LEU A 259 -18.42 -18.44 -19.73
C LEU A 259 -17.38 -19.12 -18.82
N PRO A 260 -17.63 -20.30 -18.20
CA PRO A 260 -16.60 -20.99 -17.42
C PRO A 260 -15.37 -21.36 -18.25
N ALA A 261 -15.57 -21.76 -19.52
CA ALA A 261 -14.49 -22.04 -20.45
C ALA A 261 -13.73 -20.76 -20.84
N ALA A 262 -14.42 -19.63 -21.01
CA ALA A 262 -13.84 -18.33 -21.30
C ALA A 262 -13.01 -17.77 -20.12
N LEU A 263 -13.44 -18.00 -18.87
CA LEU A 263 -12.67 -17.62 -17.67
C LEU A 263 -11.36 -18.44 -17.57
N VAL A 264 -11.42 -19.76 -17.77
CA VAL A 264 -10.22 -20.60 -17.86
C VAL A 264 -9.30 -20.12 -18.99
N LEU A 265 -9.84 -19.82 -20.17
CA LEU A 265 -9.08 -19.28 -21.29
C LEU A 265 -8.42 -17.93 -20.97
N ASN A 266 -9.09 -17.03 -20.25
CA ASN A 266 -8.55 -15.74 -19.86
C ASN A 266 -7.35 -15.89 -18.91
N SER A 267 -7.47 -16.77 -17.92
CA SER A 267 -6.39 -17.11 -16.98
C SER A 267 -5.13 -17.59 -17.72
N VAL A 268 -5.27 -18.47 -18.73
CA VAL A 268 -4.14 -18.93 -19.56
C VAL A 268 -3.59 -17.83 -20.48
N VAL A 269 -4.47 -17.00 -21.07
CA VAL A 269 -4.05 -15.95 -22.01
C VAL A 269 -3.28 -14.84 -21.30
N GLY A 270 -3.75 -14.35 -20.14
CA GLY A 270 -3.03 -13.33 -19.37
C GLY A 270 -3.90 -12.53 -18.40
N GLU A 271 -4.76 -13.15 -17.59
CA GLU A 271 -5.61 -12.42 -16.62
C GLU A 271 -4.82 -11.56 -15.62
N PHE A 272 -3.60 -11.99 -15.28
CA PHE A 272 -2.72 -11.33 -14.31
C PHE A 272 -1.51 -10.70 -15.01
N ALA A 273 -1.17 -9.47 -14.64
CA ALA A 273 -0.13 -8.65 -15.31
C ALA A 273 1.33 -9.14 -15.14
N LEU A 274 1.51 -10.26 -14.44
CA LEU A 274 2.77 -10.97 -14.18
C LEU A 274 2.74 -12.41 -14.74
N GLY A 275 1.78 -12.76 -15.59
CA GLY A 275 1.59 -14.15 -16.01
C GLY A 275 0.84 -14.39 -17.33
N GLY A 276 0.42 -15.64 -17.51
CA GLY A 276 -0.19 -16.14 -18.75
C GLY A 276 0.74 -16.08 -19.97
N ARG A 277 0.17 -16.32 -21.15
CA ARG A 277 0.91 -16.30 -22.42
C ARG A 277 1.29 -14.88 -22.88
N LEU A 278 0.50 -13.87 -22.52
CA LEU A 278 0.75 -12.47 -22.90
C LEU A 278 1.91 -11.84 -22.13
N GLY A 279 1.96 -11.98 -20.79
CA GLY A 279 3.10 -11.52 -19.98
C GLY A 279 4.41 -12.08 -20.50
N LYS A 280 4.46 -13.42 -20.59
CA LYS A 280 5.59 -14.19 -21.15
C LYS A 280 6.00 -13.79 -22.57
N ALA A 281 5.11 -13.23 -23.39
CA ALA A 281 5.40 -12.86 -24.78
C ALA A 281 5.83 -11.39 -24.97
N ILE A 282 5.36 -10.48 -24.11
CA ILE A 282 5.45 -9.02 -24.34
C ILE A 282 6.23 -8.31 -23.23
N ARG A 283 6.05 -8.73 -21.98
CA ARG A 283 6.84 -8.26 -20.83
C ARG A 283 8.13 -9.04 -20.76
N ASP A 284 8.07 -10.30 -20.34
CA ASP A 284 9.22 -11.09 -19.91
C ASP A 284 10.26 -11.31 -21.03
N ARG A 285 9.81 -11.66 -22.25
CA ARG A 285 10.70 -12.00 -23.39
C ARG A 285 11.03 -10.84 -24.33
N ALA A 286 10.34 -9.72 -24.21
CA ALA A 286 10.45 -8.62 -25.19
C ALA A 286 10.77 -7.26 -24.56
N GLY A 287 10.58 -7.10 -23.24
CA GLY A 287 10.91 -5.88 -22.49
C GLY A 287 10.07 -4.66 -22.82
N LEU A 288 8.91 -4.83 -23.49
CA LEU A 288 8.19 -3.71 -24.10
C LEU A 288 7.15 -3.03 -23.20
N ALA A 289 6.66 -3.74 -22.18
CA ALA A 289 5.43 -3.40 -21.50
C ALA A 289 5.59 -3.24 -19.99
N TYR A 290 5.20 -2.07 -19.48
CA TYR A 290 5.07 -1.79 -18.05
C TYR A 290 4.00 -2.70 -17.42
N PHE A 291 2.91 -2.94 -18.17
CA PHE A 291 1.91 -3.96 -17.86
C PHE A 291 1.33 -4.57 -19.14
N VAL A 292 0.85 -5.81 -19.06
CA VAL A 292 -0.02 -6.42 -20.07
C VAL A 292 -0.99 -7.41 -19.42
N TYR A 293 -2.28 -7.35 -19.75
CA TYR A 293 -3.28 -8.28 -19.22
C TYR A 293 -4.48 -8.47 -20.16
N SER A 294 -5.29 -9.51 -19.93
CA SER A 294 -6.56 -9.77 -20.62
C SER A 294 -7.77 -9.90 -19.66
N ARG A 295 -8.97 -9.58 -20.14
CA ARG A 295 -10.21 -9.62 -19.35
C ARG A 295 -11.43 -9.90 -20.23
N PHE A 296 -12.35 -10.74 -19.76
CA PHE A 296 -13.75 -10.76 -20.22
C PHE A 296 -14.61 -9.93 -19.26
N THR A 297 -15.46 -9.03 -19.79
CA THR A 297 -16.38 -8.21 -18.98
C THR A 297 -17.84 -8.61 -19.24
N ALA A 298 -18.17 -9.88 -18.97
CA ALA A 298 -19.50 -10.45 -19.24
C ALA A 298 -20.58 -9.91 -18.30
N GLY A 299 -21.75 -9.54 -18.85
CA GLY A 299 -22.88 -8.96 -18.13
C GLY A 299 -24.23 -9.24 -18.80
N LEU A 300 -25.17 -8.29 -18.77
CA LEU A 300 -26.50 -8.46 -19.38
C LEU A 300 -26.42 -8.69 -20.90
N GLY A 301 -25.69 -7.81 -21.59
CA GLY A 301 -25.28 -7.97 -22.99
C GLY A 301 -23.94 -8.70 -23.12
N ALA A 302 -23.57 -9.07 -24.35
CA ALA A 302 -22.23 -9.59 -24.63
C ALA A 302 -21.18 -8.48 -24.47
N GLY A 303 -20.57 -8.41 -23.29
CA GLY A 303 -19.45 -7.52 -23.01
C GLY A 303 -18.16 -7.97 -23.73
N PRO A 304 -17.14 -7.11 -23.84
CA PRO A 304 -15.96 -7.40 -24.63
C PRO A 304 -15.03 -8.42 -23.96
N PHE A 305 -14.27 -9.13 -24.77
CA PHE A 305 -12.91 -9.55 -24.42
C PHE A 305 -11.95 -8.43 -24.77
N VAL A 306 -11.07 -8.06 -23.85
CA VAL A 306 -10.04 -7.05 -24.07
C VAL A 306 -8.67 -7.57 -23.66
N VAL A 307 -7.64 -7.09 -24.35
CA VAL A 307 -6.24 -7.16 -23.97
C VAL A 307 -5.71 -5.74 -23.91
N ARG A 308 -5.06 -5.38 -22.80
CA ARG A 308 -4.51 -4.06 -22.52
C ARG A 308 -3.01 -4.14 -22.27
N SER A 309 -2.27 -3.13 -22.71
CA SER A 309 -0.84 -2.97 -22.40
C SER A 309 -0.41 -1.52 -22.45
N GLY A 310 0.36 -1.06 -21.46
CA GLY A 310 1.06 0.22 -21.49
C GLY A 310 2.52 0.01 -21.89
N VAL A 311 3.00 0.78 -22.87
CA VAL A 311 4.32 0.66 -23.49
C VAL A 311 4.92 2.04 -23.79
N ALA A 312 6.22 2.13 -24.08
CA ALA A 312 6.79 3.34 -24.70
C ALA A 312 6.24 3.53 -26.14
N PRO A 313 6.04 4.77 -26.65
CA PRO A 313 5.39 5.04 -27.93
C PRO A 313 6.00 4.30 -29.14
N GLU A 314 7.33 4.20 -29.20
CA GLU A 314 8.08 3.48 -30.23
C GLU A 314 7.85 1.95 -30.16
N GLY A 315 7.53 1.42 -28.98
CA GLY A 315 7.21 0.01 -28.76
C GLY A 315 5.85 -0.42 -29.31
N VAL A 316 4.92 0.51 -29.57
CA VAL A 316 3.50 0.24 -29.84
C VAL A 316 3.28 -0.77 -30.96
N ARG A 317 3.95 -0.63 -32.11
CA ARG A 317 3.78 -1.55 -33.25
C ARG A 317 4.25 -2.97 -32.89
N ARG A 318 5.44 -3.09 -32.28
CA ARG A 318 6.05 -4.37 -31.91
C ARG A 318 5.22 -5.09 -30.84
N ALA A 319 4.68 -4.36 -29.86
CA ALA A 319 3.81 -4.89 -28.82
C ALA A 319 2.45 -5.34 -29.37
N LEU A 320 1.77 -4.52 -30.18
CA LEU A 320 0.49 -4.88 -30.82
C LEU A 320 0.61 -6.15 -31.67
N ASP A 321 1.69 -6.29 -32.42
CA ASP A 321 1.94 -7.51 -33.21
C ASP A 321 2.24 -8.73 -32.35
N LEU A 322 2.88 -8.57 -31.18
CA LEU A 322 3.06 -9.65 -30.21
C LEU A 322 1.74 -10.05 -29.53
N MET A 323 0.86 -9.10 -29.20
CA MET A 323 -0.50 -9.36 -28.71
C MET A 323 -1.28 -10.19 -29.73
N ARG A 324 -1.32 -9.74 -31.00
CA ARG A 324 -1.97 -10.44 -32.12
C ARG A 324 -1.39 -11.84 -32.32
N ARG A 325 -0.07 -11.98 -32.47
CA ARG A 325 0.59 -13.29 -32.64
C ARG A 325 0.34 -14.25 -31.48
N THR A 326 0.18 -13.76 -30.26
CA THR A 326 -0.09 -14.59 -29.07
C THR A 326 -1.53 -15.11 -29.08
N ILE A 327 -2.51 -14.24 -29.35
CA ILE A 327 -3.93 -14.62 -29.50
C ILE A 327 -4.11 -15.57 -30.69
N GLU A 328 -3.46 -15.31 -31.83
CA GLU A 328 -3.49 -16.22 -32.97
C GLU A 328 -2.90 -17.60 -32.66
N ARG A 329 -1.83 -17.67 -31.86
CA ARG A 329 -1.22 -18.95 -31.46
C ARG A 329 -2.16 -19.75 -30.58
N VAL A 330 -2.85 -19.10 -29.65
CA VAL A 330 -3.94 -19.69 -28.85
C VAL A 330 -5.09 -20.16 -29.75
N ARG A 331 -5.47 -19.38 -30.77
CA ARG A 331 -6.54 -19.75 -31.72
C ARG A 331 -6.18 -20.91 -32.65
N ARG A 332 -4.91 -21.02 -33.08
CA ARG A 332 -4.44 -22.06 -34.02
C ARG A 332 -4.07 -23.37 -33.31
N HIS A 333 -3.45 -23.30 -32.14
CA HIS A 333 -2.86 -24.47 -31.44
C HIS A 333 -3.55 -24.79 -30.11
N GLY A 334 -4.52 -23.97 -29.68
CA GLY A 334 -5.23 -24.15 -28.42
C GLY A 334 -4.40 -23.83 -27.17
N VAL A 335 -4.87 -24.38 -26.06
CA VAL A 335 -4.22 -24.38 -24.73
C VAL A 335 -3.96 -25.84 -24.31
N THR A 336 -2.89 -26.09 -23.58
CA THR A 336 -2.52 -27.44 -23.16
C THR A 336 -3.40 -27.96 -22.02
N PRO A 337 -3.52 -29.29 -21.84
CA PRO A 337 -4.21 -29.86 -20.68
C PRO A 337 -3.64 -29.41 -19.33
N ALA A 338 -2.33 -29.16 -19.27
CA ALA A 338 -1.66 -28.61 -18.08
C ALA A 338 -2.18 -27.20 -17.76
N GLU A 339 -2.03 -26.25 -18.69
CA GLU A 339 -2.53 -24.87 -18.54
C GLU A 339 -4.03 -24.82 -18.16
N VAL A 340 -4.86 -25.67 -18.77
CA VAL A 340 -6.29 -25.78 -18.44
C VAL A 340 -6.50 -26.26 -16.99
N ASN A 341 -5.72 -27.21 -16.51
CA ASN A 341 -5.86 -27.74 -15.15
C ASN A 341 -5.26 -26.81 -14.09
N ASP A 342 -4.17 -26.10 -14.40
CA ASP A 342 -3.60 -25.05 -13.56
C ASP A 342 -4.58 -23.88 -13.40
N SER A 343 -5.11 -23.34 -14.50
CA SER A 343 -6.11 -22.27 -14.45
C SER A 343 -7.40 -22.70 -13.76
N LYS A 344 -7.87 -23.95 -13.91
CA LYS A 344 -8.99 -24.49 -13.11
C LYS A 344 -8.68 -24.47 -11.62
N ARG A 345 -7.52 -24.98 -11.18
CA ARG A 345 -7.12 -24.97 -9.77
C ARG A 345 -7.02 -23.55 -9.21
N ALA A 346 -6.40 -22.64 -9.96
CA ALA A 346 -6.25 -21.24 -9.56
C ALA A 346 -7.61 -20.53 -9.42
N LEU A 347 -8.53 -20.74 -10.36
CA LEU A 347 -9.89 -20.17 -10.31
C LEU A 347 -10.72 -20.80 -9.18
N ALA A 348 -10.65 -22.12 -8.99
CA ALA A 348 -11.34 -22.81 -7.89
C ALA A 348 -10.86 -22.30 -6.52
N ALA A 349 -9.55 -22.23 -6.31
CA ALA A 349 -8.95 -21.72 -5.07
C ALA A 349 -9.19 -20.21 -4.84
N ALA A 350 -9.56 -19.45 -5.89
CA ALA A 350 -9.92 -18.04 -5.75
C ALA A 350 -11.36 -17.83 -5.23
N VAL A 351 -12.26 -18.82 -5.31
CA VAL A 351 -13.65 -18.65 -4.86
C VAL A 351 -13.76 -18.59 -3.33
N PRO A 352 -13.15 -19.49 -2.52
CA PRO A 352 -13.14 -19.36 -1.07
C PRO A 352 -12.57 -18.01 -0.60
N ARG A 353 -11.47 -17.56 -1.22
CA ARG A 353 -10.83 -16.27 -0.89
C ARG A 353 -11.77 -15.07 -1.10
N ARG A 354 -12.58 -15.06 -2.17
CA ARG A 354 -13.62 -14.04 -2.38
C ARG A 354 -14.81 -14.16 -1.42
N MET A 355 -14.85 -15.17 -0.57
CA MET A 355 -15.87 -15.37 0.46
C MET A 355 -15.31 -15.25 1.89
N GLU A 356 -14.07 -14.76 2.06
CA GLU A 356 -13.44 -14.51 3.38
C GLU A 356 -14.00 -13.25 4.05
N THR A 357 -14.13 -12.14 3.31
CA THR A 357 -14.65 -10.88 3.86
C THR A 357 -16.17 -10.78 3.70
N ASN A 358 -16.82 -10.08 4.62
CA ASN A 358 -18.27 -9.83 4.55
C ASN A 358 -18.65 -9.01 3.30
N THR A 359 -17.84 -8.02 2.93
CA THR A 359 -18.08 -7.17 1.74
C THR A 359 -18.01 -7.97 0.43
N GLU A 360 -16.93 -8.72 0.20
CA GLU A 360 -16.82 -9.56 -1.02
C GLU A 360 -17.89 -10.67 -1.03
N SER A 361 -18.24 -11.23 0.13
CA SER A 361 -19.34 -12.20 0.24
C SER A 361 -20.68 -11.65 -0.20
N ALA A 362 -21.04 -10.45 0.26
CA ALA A 362 -22.27 -9.78 -0.14
C ALA A 362 -22.23 -9.40 -1.64
N ALA A 363 -21.07 -9.00 -2.15
CA ALA A 363 -20.89 -8.71 -3.57
C ALA A 363 -21.06 -9.95 -4.47
N VAL A 364 -20.39 -11.05 -4.15
CA VAL A 364 -20.45 -12.31 -4.91
C VAL A 364 -21.87 -12.90 -4.91
N LEU A 365 -22.57 -12.89 -3.76
CA LEU A 365 -23.94 -13.38 -3.66
C LEU A 365 -24.93 -12.49 -4.43
N ALA A 366 -24.81 -11.16 -4.30
CA ALA A 366 -25.65 -10.23 -5.05
C ALA A 366 -25.45 -10.32 -6.56
N ASP A 367 -24.20 -10.43 -7.03
CA ASP A 367 -23.88 -10.64 -8.45
C ASP A 367 -24.44 -11.97 -8.97
N ALA A 368 -24.31 -13.05 -8.21
CA ALA A 368 -24.77 -14.38 -8.61
C ALA A 368 -26.29 -14.43 -8.79
N GLU A 369 -27.03 -13.85 -7.85
CA GLU A 369 -28.49 -13.72 -7.93
C GLU A 369 -28.90 -12.73 -9.03
N PHE A 370 -28.34 -11.51 -9.04
CA PHE A 370 -28.72 -10.47 -10.01
C PHE A 370 -28.55 -10.97 -11.45
N TYR A 371 -27.43 -11.61 -11.78
CA TYR A 371 -27.22 -12.14 -13.13
C TYR A 371 -27.94 -13.47 -13.41
N GLY A 372 -28.72 -14.02 -12.47
CA GLY A 372 -29.56 -15.19 -12.69
C GLY A 372 -28.86 -16.55 -12.59
N HIS A 373 -27.67 -16.62 -11.96
CA HIS A 373 -27.01 -17.90 -11.64
C HIS A 373 -27.52 -18.51 -10.33
N GLY A 374 -28.10 -17.69 -9.45
CA GLY A 374 -28.60 -18.08 -8.13
C GLY A 374 -27.49 -18.08 -7.06
N ILE A 375 -27.90 -18.00 -5.79
CA ILE A 375 -26.97 -17.88 -4.64
C ILE A 375 -25.94 -19.01 -4.52
N ASP A 376 -26.20 -20.17 -5.12
CA ASP A 376 -25.34 -21.36 -5.04
C ASP A 376 -24.26 -21.43 -6.13
N TYR A 377 -24.22 -20.44 -7.03
CA TYR A 377 -23.18 -20.28 -8.04
C TYR A 377 -21.74 -20.32 -7.50
N PRO A 378 -21.39 -19.76 -6.32
CA PRO A 378 -20.03 -19.84 -5.80
C PRO A 378 -19.59 -21.28 -5.49
N GLU A 379 -20.48 -22.11 -4.94
CA GLU A 379 -20.17 -23.52 -4.68
C GLU A 379 -20.15 -24.35 -5.98
N LYS A 380 -20.99 -23.98 -6.97
CA LYS A 380 -20.99 -24.60 -8.31
C LYS A 380 -19.78 -24.22 -9.17
N LEU A 381 -19.27 -22.99 -9.09
CA LEU A 381 -18.27 -22.47 -10.04
C LEU A 381 -16.96 -23.29 -10.11
N PRO A 382 -16.37 -23.77 -9.00
CA PRO A 382 -15.25 -24.73 -9.03
C PRO A 382 -15.59 -26.06 -9.73
N LEU A 383 -16.86 -26.47 -9.70
CA LEU A 383 -17.36 -27.75 -10.25
C LEU A 383 -17.78 -27.63 -11.73
N LEU A 384 -17.92 -26.41 -12.27
CA LEU A 384 -18.31 -26.18 -13.67
C LEU A 384 -17.21 -26.60 -14.65
N HIS A 385 -17.22 -27.88 -15.01
CA HIS A 385 -16.37 -28.41 -16.07
C HIS A 385 -16.69 -27.74 -17.42
N PRO A 386 -15.71 -27.18 -18.14
CA PRO A 386 -15.93 -26.63 -19.47
C PRO A 386 -16.34 -27.75 -20.42
N ARG A 387 -17.57 -27.68 -20.96
CA ARG A 387 -18.05 -28.64 -21.97
C ARG A 387 -17.13 -28.59 -23.19
N ALA A 388 -16.66 -29.75 -23.65
CA ALA A 388 -15.81 -29.80 -24.84
C ALA A 388 -16.56 -29.23 -26.05
N PRO A 389 -15.99 -28.26 -26.79
CA PRO A 389 -16.67 -27.63 -27.92
C PRO A 389 -16.96 -28.69 -29.00
N ARG A 390 -18.22 -28.78 -29.43
CA ARG A 390 -18.68 -29.73 -30.46
C ARG A 390 -18.06 -29.39 -31.82
N ALA A 391 -16.85 -29.88 -32.06
CA ALA A 391 -16.16 -29.78 -33.33
C ALA A 391 -16.96 -30.50 -34.43
N ARG A 392 -17.68 -29.73 -35.27
CA ARG A 392 -18.30 -30.23 -36.50
C ARG A 392 -17.20 -30.66 -37.49
N ARG A 393 -16.68 -31.87 -37.32
CA ARG A 393 -15.74 -32.52 -38.26
C ARG A 393 -16.41 -32.68 -39.63
N ARG A 394 -16.21 -31.72 -40.55
CA ARG A 394 -16.34 -31.98 -41.98
C ARG A 394 -15.25 -32.97 -42.38
N ARG A 395 -15.63 -34.16 -42.88
CA ARG A 395 -14.69 -35.10 -43.50
C ARG A 395 -14.15 -34.50 -44.80
N PRO A 396 -12.85 -34.67 -45.13
CA PRO A 396 -12.36 -34.41 -46.48
C PRO A 396 -12.93 -35.43 -47.47
N ARG A 397 -13.09 -35.03 -48.74
CA ARG A 397 -13.12 -35.95 -49.88
C ARG A 397 -11.73 -35.92 -50.56
N PRO A 398 -11.22 -37.03 -51.09
CA PRO A 398 -9.98 -37.02 -51.88
C PRO A 398 -10.24 -36.47 -53.30
N GLY A 399 -9.33 -35.65 -53.82
CA GLY A 399 -9.44 -35.05 -55.16
C GLY A 399 -8.21 -34.25 -55.55
N ARG A 400 -7.50 -34.71 -56.59
CA ARG A 400 -6.20 -34.23 -57.08
C ARG A 400 -6.18 -32.76 -57.54
N GLY A 401 -5.00 -32.12 -57.37
CA GLY A 401 -4.43 -31.22 -58.39
C GLY A 401 -4.55 -29.71 -58.16
N GLY A 402 -3.46 -28.98 -58.46
CA GLY A 402 -3.47 -27.53 -58.66
C GLY A 402 -2.80 -26.69 -57.56
N SER A 403 -1.82 -25.89 -57.97
CA SER A 403 -1.28 -24.73 -57.25
C SER A 403 -1.01 -23.64 -58.30
N PRO A 404 -0.76 -22.37 -57.91
CA PRO A 404 -1.54 -21.58 -56.96
C PRO A 404 -1.85 -20.17 -57.53
N MET A 405 -2.92 -19.48 -57.09
CA MET A 405 -2.93 -18.01 -56.99
C MET A 405 -4.14 -17.44 -56.24
N THR A 406 -4.01 -16.15 -55.87
CA THR A 406 -4.99 -15.25 -55.26
C THR A 406 -5.73 -14.44 -56.37
N PRO A 407 -6.65 -13.47 -56.10
CA PRO A 407 -7.27 -13.01 -54.83
C PRO A 407 -8.82 -12.82 -54.90
N ARG A 408 -9.41 -12.22 -53.84
CA ARG A 408 -10.70 -11.46 -53.78
C ARG A 408 -12.02 -12.16 -54.15
N PHE A 409 -13.04 -11.99 -53.29
CA PHE A 409 -14.36 -11.52 -53.75
C PHE A 409 -15.14 -10.77 -52.65
N ARG A 410 -16.23 -10.09 -53.04
CA ARG A 410 -17.21 -9.39 -52.18
C ARG A 410 -18.38 -10.34 -51.80
N PRO A 411 -19.24 -9.99 -50.81
CA PRO A 411 -20.44 -10.77 -50.49
C PRO A 411 -21.57 -10.54 -51.51
N PRO A 412 -22.60 -11.40 -51.48
CA PRO A 412 -23.98 -10.88 -51.53
C PRO A 412 -24.93 -11.47 -50.48
N ASP A 413 -25.77 -10.58 -49.98
CA ASP A 413 -27.18 -10.65 -49.58
C ASP A 413 -27.93 -11.99 -49.34
N ALA A 414 -28.54 -12.05 -48.15
CA ALA A 414 -29.99 -12.11 -47.88
C ALA A 414 -30.92 -13.25 -48.37
N ALA A 415 -31.98 -13.40 -47.55
CA ALA A 415 -33.30 -14.00 -47.81
C ALA A 415 -33.49 -15.54 -47.69
N ALA A 416 -34.73 -15.88 -47.32
CA ALA A 416 -35.29 -17.21 -47.02
C ALA A 416 -34.67 -17.91 -45.78
N TRP A 417 -35.41 -18.71 -44.99
CA TRP A 417 -36.72 -19.33 -45.21
C TRP A 417 -37.77 -19.00 -44.12
N ARG A 418 -39.05 -19.24 -44.45
CA ARG A 418 -40.24 -19.07 -43.57
C ARG A 418 -40.61 -20.38 -42.84
N ALA A 419 -41.42 -20.28 -41.78
CA ALA A 419 -42.80 -20.83 -41.70
C ALA A 419 -43.21 -21.50 -40.35
N GLY A 420 -44.49 -21.31 -39.96
CA GLY A 420 -45.24 -22.05 -38.93
C GLY A 420 -44.99 -21.62 -37.47
N GLY A 421 -45.98 -21.38 -36.59
CA GLY A 421 -47.46 -21.33 -36.69
C GLY A 421 -48.02 -20.47 -35.51
N ALA A 422 -49.20 -19.83 -35.58
CA ALA A 422 -50.56 -20.40 -35.38
C ALA A 422 -50.77 -21.03 -33.98
N LEU A 423 -51.80 -20.77 -33.15
CA LEU A 423 -53.09 -20.01 -33.14
C LEU A 423 -53.51 -19.83 -31.62
N LEU A 424 -54.49 -19.07 -31.08
CA LEU A 424 -55.38 -17.92 -31.41
C LEU A 424 -56.06 -17.39 -30.10
N LEU A 425 -56.73 -16.21 -30.13
CA LEU A 425 -57.69 -15.63 -29.13
C LEU A 425 -57.12 -15.16 -27.76
N ALA A 426 -57.53 -14.07 -27.07
CA ALA A 426 -58.74 -13.20 -26.97
C ALA A 426 -59.75 -13.60 -25.86
N ALA A 427 -60.46 -12.71 -25.12
CA ALA A 427 -60.36 -11.25 -24.87
C ALA A 427 -61.36 -10.81 -23.75
N LEU A 428 -61.30 -9.53 -23.30
CA LEU A 428 -62.35 -8.77 -22.53
C LEU A 428 -62.64 -9.26 -21.07
N ALA A 429 -63.20 -8.47 -20.14
CA ALA A 429 -63.38 -7.01 -19.99
C ALA A 429 -63.81 -6.61 -18.54
N LEU A 430 -63.69 -5.30 -18.24
CA LEU A 430 -64.49 -4.47 -17.30
C LEU A 430 -64.59 -4.82 -15.79
N GLY A 431 -64.54 -3.76 -14.97
CA GLY A 431 -64.89 -3.79 -13.54
C GLY A 431 -64.48 -2.48 -12.84
N ALA A 432 -65.44 -1.66 -12.42
CA ALA A 432 -65.19 -0.37 -11.76
C ALA A 432 -65.93 -0.28 -10.42
N GLY A 433 -65.37 0.45 -9.45
CA GLY A 433 -65.98 0.70 -8.14
C GLY A 433 -65.40 1.94 -7.47
N HIS A 434 -66.26 2.78 -6.88
CA HIS A 434 -65.88 4.00 -6.16
C HIS A 434 -65.96 3.79 -4.65
N ALA A 435 -65.05 4.40 -3.88
CA ALA A 435 -65.26 4.79 -2.48
C ALA A 435 -64.26 5.89 -2.06
N ALA A 436 -64.66 6.72 -1.09
CA ALA A 436 -63.91 7.85 -0.50
C ALA A 436 -64.59 8.22 0.85
N PRO A 437 -64.11 9.22 1.63
CA PRO A 437 -62.76 9.45 2.15
C PRO A 437 -62.77 9.75 3.68
N GLN A 438 -61.63 10.25 4.24
CA GLN A 438 -61.50 10.95 5.55
C GLN A 438 -61.63 10.07 6.84
N PRO A 439 -61.22 10.56 8.05
CA PRO A 439 -60.45 11.77 8.38
C PRO A 439 -59.16 11.52 9.20
N SER A 440 -58.38 12.57 9.44
CA SER A 440 -57.39 12.67 10.54
C SER A 440 -58.03 13.15 11.85
N PRO A 441 -57.32 13.01 12.99
CA PRO A 441 -57.18 14.16 13.89
C PRO A 441 -55.72 14.43 14.28
N ALA A 442 -55.48 15.56 14.96
CA ALA A 442 -54.16 16.02 15.37
C ALA A 442 -54.09 16.32 16.87
N ASP A 443 -52.87 16.66 17.30
CA ASP A 443 -52.51 17.62 18.37
C ASP A 443 -52.03 17.06 19.73
N ALA A 444 -51.25 17.91 20.40
CA ALA A 444 -50.48 17.72 21.65
C ALA A 444 -49.30 16.71 21.56
N THR A 445 -48.15 16.93 22.22
CA THR A 445 -47.82 17.86 23.32
C THR A 445 -46.52 18.66 23.08
N ARG A 446 -46.34 19.76 23.82
CA ARG A 446 -45.05 20.48 23.94
C ARG A 446 -44.15 19.76 24.96
N GLY A 447 -42.91 19.45 24.58
CA GLY A 447 -41.84 18.99 25.48
C GLY A 447 -40.70 20.02 25.56
N ALA A 448 -40.09 20.18 26.74
CA ALA A 448 -39.10 21.23 26.98
C ALA A 448 -37.79 21.02 26.21
N ALA A 449 -37.22 22.11 25.68
CA ALA A 449 -35.86 22.11 25.18
C ALA A 449 -34.86 22.03 26.34
N ALA A 450 -34.07 20.96 26.40
CA ALA A 450 -32.92 20.87 27.28
C ALA A 450 -31.83 21.89 26.83
N PRO A 451 -31.01 22.42 27.76
CA PRO A 451 -29.99 23.40 27.41
C PRO A 451 -28.93 22.79 26.47
N VAL A 452 -28.57 23.53 25.42
CA VAL A 452 -27.51 23.15 24.49
C VAL A 452 -26.19 23.08 25.26
N ALA A 453 -25.61 21.88 25.35
CA ALA A 453 -24.28 21.70 25.94
C ALA A 453 -23.24 22.49 25.15
N ALA A 454 -22.33 23.17 25.85
CA ALA A 454 -21.32 24.00 25.21
C ALA A 454 -20.42 23.15 24.29
N ALA A 455 -20.28 23.57 23.03
CA ALA A 455 -19.51 22.84 22.03
C ALA A 455 -18.05 22.63 22.47
N GLU A 456 -17.62 21.37 22.52
CA GLU A 456 -16.27 21.01 22.95
C GLU A 456 -15.20 21.67 22.07
N THR A 457 -14.36 22.50 22.67
CA THR A 457 -13.30 23.21 21.96
C THR A 457 -12.05 22.31 21.85
N TYR A 458 -11.57 22.07 20.62
CA TYR A 458 -10.34 21.32 20.36
C TYR A 458 -9.08 22.12 20.78
N ASP A 459 -7.93 21.47 20.89
CA ASP A 459 -6.68 22.16 21.24
C ASP A 459 -6.04 22.80 19.99
N VAL A 460 -5.88 22.03 18.91
CA VAL A 460 -5.38 22.51 17.62
C VAL A 460 -6.32 22.08 16.49
N LEU A 461 -6.57 22.97 15.53
CA LEU A 461 -7.32 22.68 14.31
C LEU A 461 -6.52 23.14 13.08
N LEU A 462 -6.02 22.19 12.30
CA LEU A 462 -5.39 22.42 11.00
C LEU A 462 -6.51 22.56 9.96
N ARG A 463 -6.60 23.67 9.23
CA ARG A 463 -7.69 23.92 8.27
C ARG A 463 -7.27 23.92 6.79
N GLY A 464 -8.07 23.28 5.95
CA GLY A 464 -8.01 23.36 4.48
C GLY A 464 -6.75 22.79 3.83
N GLY A 465 -6.06 21.84 4.47
CA GLY A 465 -4.85 21.22 3.94
C GLY A 465 -5.11 20.03 3.01
N ARG A 466 -4.11 19.65 2.23
CA ARG A 466 -4.10 18.38 1.46
C ARG A 466 -3.81 17.23 2.43
N ILE A 467 -4.84 16.51 2.83
CA ILE A 467 -4.71 15.35 3.72
C ILE A 467 -4.20 14.15 2.90
N VAL A 468 -3.06 13.62 3.31
CA VAL A 468 -2.49 12.35 2.84
C VAL A 468 -2.46 11.43 4.06
N ASP A 469 -3.46 10.58 4.22
CA ASP A 469 -3.77 9.89 5.48
C ASP A 469 -2.75 8.82 5.93
N GLY A 470 -1.75 8.51 5.10
CA GLY A 470 -0.74 7.47 5.31
C GLY A 470 -1.11 6.09 4.75
N SER A 471 -2.34 5.89 4.25
CA SER A 471 -2.79 4.58 3.75
C SER A 471 -2.31 4.22 2.34
N GLY A 472 -1.85 5.21 1.56
CA GLY A 472 -1.58 5.09 0.13
C GLY A 472 -2.78 5.42 -0.78
N ASN A 473 -3.95 5.71 -0.19
CA ASN A 473 -5.12 6.24 -0.90
C ASN A 473 -4.86 7.64 -1.50
N PRO A 474 -5.60 8.03 -2.55
CA PRO A 474 -5.60 9.41 -3.05
C PRO A 474 -5.92 10.44 -1.96
N TRP A 475 -5.24 11.57 -2.02
CA TRP A 475 -5.42 12.72 -1.13
C TRP A 475 -6.78 13.41 -1.31
N TYR A 476 -7.19 14.17 -0.29
CA TYR A 476 -8.34 15.09 -0.35
C TYR A 476 -8.05 16.39 0.40
N VAL A 477 -8.88 17.42 0.23
CA VAL A 477 -8.79 18.65 1.02
C VAL A 477 -9.68 18.53 2.26
N GLY A 478 -9.14 18.86 3.44
CA GLY A 478 -9.92 18.84 4.67
C GLY A 478 -9.22 19.50 5.85
N ASP A 479 -9.86 19.38 6.99
CA ASP A 479 -9.41 19.87 8.29
C ASP A 479 -9.05 18.68 9.20
N VAL A 480 -8.10 18.87 10.12
CA VAL A 480 -7.71 17.89 11.15
C VAL A 480 -7.74 18.54 12.53
N ALA A 481 -8.54 18.00 13.44
CA ALA A 481 -8.66 18.46 14.82
C ALA A 481 -7.87 17.55 15.78
N ILE A 482 -7.12 18.17 16.70
CA ILE A 482 -6.33 17.53 17.75
C ILE A 482 -6.92 17.91 19.12
N ARG A 483 -7.04 16.94 20.02
CA ARG A 483 -7.44 17.14 21.42
C ARG A 483 -6.57 16.27 22.33
N GLY A 484 -5.93 16.89 23.32
CA GLY A 484 -4.93 16.20 24.13
C GLY A 484 -3.84 15.57 23.26
N ASP A 485 -3.63 14.26 23.39
CA ASP A 485 -2.67 13.51 22.57
C ASP A 485 -3.23 12.83 21.32
N ARG A 486 -4.52 13.04 20.99
CA ARG A 486 -5.23 12.34 19.91
C ARG A 486 -5.70 13.23 18.78
N ILE A 487 -5.78 12.64 17.59
CA ILE A 487 -6.61 13.14 16.50
C ILE A 487 -8.07 12.92 16.91
N ALA A 488 -8.82 14.00 17.08
CA ALA A 488 -10.19 13.96 17.57
C ALA A 488 -11.20 13.87 16.42
N ALA A 489 -10.95 14.56 15.30
CA ALA A 489 -11.80 14.53 14.11
C ALA A 489 -10.99 14.86 12.84
N ILE A 490 -11.47 14.40 11.69
CA ILE A 490 -10.96 14.73 10.36
C ILE A 490 -12.14 14.94 9.43
N GLY A 491 -12.10 15.95 8.55
CA GLY A 491 -13.14 16.15 7.53
C GLY A 491 -13.41 17.62 7.22
N GLY A 492 -14.67 17.95 6.94
CA GLY A 492 -15.11 19.34 6.71
C GLY A 492 -15.53 20.03 8.00
N LEU A 493 -14.59 20.34 8.88
CA LEU A 493 -14.81 20.78 10.27
C LEU A 493 -15.12 22.30 10.35
N ARG A 494 -16.13 22.75 9.58
CA ARG A 494 -16.45 24.17 9.35
C ARG A 494 -16.64 24.94 10.65
N ASP A 495 -17.54 24.47 11.49
CA ASP A 495 -17.97 25.13 12.73
C ASP A 495 -17.12 24.74 13.95
N ALA A 496 -16.13 23.85 13.77
CA ALA A 496 -15.23 23.40 14.82
C ALA A 496 -14.40 24.56 15.39
N ARG A 497 -14.47 24.74 16.71
CA ARG A 497 -13.67 25.74 17.45
C ARG A 497 -12.48 25.06 18.10
N ALA A 498 -11.33 25.73 18.06
CA ALA A 498 -10.10 25.26 18.69
C ALA A 498 -9.36 26.41 19.38
N ARG A 499 -8.61 26.10 20.44
CA ARG A 499 -7.74 27.06 21.15
C ARG A 499 -6.70 27.67 20.20
N ARG A 500 -6.19 26.86 19.27
CA ARG A 500 -5.36 27.30 18.14
C ARG A 500 -5.94 26.80 16.83
N THR A 501 -6.15 27.70 15.87
CA THR A 501 -6.44 27.34 14.48
C THR A 501 -5.22 27.67 13.61
N ILE A 502 -4.85 26.77 12.71
CA ILE A 502 -3.71 26.91 11.79
C ILE A 502 -4.25 26.80 10.36
N ASP A 503 -3.88 27.76 9.51
CA ASP A 503 -4.11 27.64 8.08
C ASP A 503 -3.12 26.64 7.47
N ALA A 504 -3.64 25.58 6.85
CA ALA A 504 -2.87 24.56 6.15
C ALA A 504 -3.10 24.58 4.63
N ARG A 505 -3.78 25.59 4.08
CA ARG A 505 -4.01 25.72 2.63
C ARG A 505 -2.69 25.73 1.86
N GLY A 506 -2.61 24.90 0.82
CA GLY A 506 -1.39 24.71 0.03
C GLY A 506 -0.32 23.81 0.70
N LEU A 507 -0.52 23.41 1.96
CA LEU A 507 0.32 22.44 2.66
C LEU A 507 -0.29 21.04 2.59
N VAL A 508 0.56 20.02 2.75
CA VAL A 508 0.17 18.63 2.98
C VAL A 508 0.10 18.39 4.49
N ILE A 509 -0.94 17.69 4.93
CA ILE A 509 -1.07 17.15 6.30
C ILE A 509 -0.93 15.63 6.18
N ALA A 510 0.08 15.07 6.85
CA ALA A 510 0.40 13.64 6.85
C ALA A 510 0.55 13.13 8.30
N PRO A 511 0.49 11.81 8.55
CA PRO A 511 0.96 11.27 9.83
C PRO A 511 2.44 11.63 10.02
N GLY A 512 2.86 11.76 11.27
CA GLY A 512 4.26 11.92 11.62
C GLY A 512 5.11 10.75 11.13
N PHE A 513 6.31 11.04 10.60
CA PHE A 513 7.14 10.03 9.96
C PHE A 513 7.84 9.14 10.98
N ILE A 514 8.05 7.88 10.60
CA ILE A 514 8.65 6.84 11.43
C ILE A 514 9.97 6.42 10.79
N ASP A 515 11.06 6.61 11.53
CA ASP A 515 12.42 6.18 11.17
C ASP A 515 12.65 4.76 11.68
N LEU A 516 12.80 3.77 10.79
CA LEU A 516 12.98 2.37 11.17
C LEU A 516 14.43 2.00 11.55
N LEU A 517 15.39 2.90 11.36
CA LEU A 517 16.76 2.74 11.85
C LEU A 517 17.37 4.11 12.08
N GLY A 518 17.21 4.64 13.30
CA GLY A 518 17.59 6.03 13.61
C GLY A 518 18.72 6.23 14.62
N GLN A 519 19.15 5.19 15.35
CA GLN A 519 20.37 5.16 16.18
C GLN A 519 20.54 6.27 17.24
N SER A 520 19.50 6.99 17.67
CA SER A 520 19.63 8.16 18.56
C SER A 520 19.64 7.85 20.07
N GLU A 521 19.69 6.59 20.50
CA GLU A 521 19.53 6.19 21.92
C GLU A 521 20.54 6.85 22.89
N ILE A 522 21.75 7.15 22.42
CA ILE A 522 22.77 7.86 23.19
C ILE A 522 22.63 9.38 23.00
N THR A 523 22.38 9.85 21.78
CA THR A 523 22.40 11.30 21.48
C THR A 523 21.16 12.03 22.00
N VAL A 524 20.00 11.36 22.14
CA VAL A 524 18.80 11.92 22.79
C VAL A 524 19.03 12.27 24.26
N LEU A 525 19.95 11.57 24.95
CA LEU A 525 20.32 11.93 26.33
C LEU A 525 21.15 13.23 26.35
N VAL A 526 21.91 13.51 25.29
CA VAL A 526 22.67 14.75 25.11
C VAL A 526 21.74 15.90 24.68
N ASP A 527 21.07 15.80 23.54
CA ASP A 527 20.03 16.75 23.08
C ASP A 527 18.66 16.06 22.96
N PRO A 528 17.73 16.28 23.91
CA PRO A 528 16.43 15.63 23.89
C PRO A 528 15.50 16.14 22.77
N HIS A 529 15.85 17.26 22.10
CA HIS A 529 15.07 17.79 20.97
C HIS A 529 15.30 17.00 19.67
N VAL A 530 16.40 16.22 19.60
CA VAL A 530 16.76 15.37 18.45
C VAL A 530 16.69 16.17 17.13
N ARG A 531 17.28 17.38 17.13
CA ARG A 531 16.96 18.49 16.22
C ARG A 531 16.88 18.10 14.74
N SER A 532 17.89 17.38 14.24
CA SER A 532 17.98 16.88 12.86
C SER A 532 16.85 15.92 12.45
N LYS A 533 16.24 15.19 13.39
CA LYS A 533 15.10 14.30 13.14
C LYS A 533 13.78 15.08 13.07
N VAL A 534 13.52 15.98 14.02
CA VAL A 534 12.26 16.76 14.02
C VAL A 534 12.18 17.70 12.81
N THR A 535 13.30 18.27 12.33
CA THR A 535 13.32 19.07 11.09
C THR A 535 13.07 18.27 9.81
N GLN A 536 13.04 16.94 9.89
CA GLN A 536 12.66 16.06 8.78
C GLN A 536 11.17 15.68 8.79
N GLY A 537 10.44 15.99 9.87
CA GLY A 537 9.07 15.50 10.06
C GLY A 537 8.96 14.15 10.77
N ILE A 538 10.05 13.67 11.39
CA ILE A 538 10.08 12.42 12.15
C ILE A 538 9.43 12.63 13.51
N THR A 539 8.54 11.71 13.90
CA THR A 539 7.83 11.70 15.18
C THR A 539 8.03 10.41 15.97
N THR A 540 8.53 9.34 15.33
CA THR A 540 8.85 8.06 15.98
C THR A 540 10.15 7.51 15.40
N GLU A 541 10.98 6.90 16.22
CA GLU A 541 12.22 6.26 15.81
C GLU A 541 12.35 4.84 16.37
N LEU A 542 12.91 3.91 15.59
CA LEU A 542 13.40 2.60 16.02
C LEU A 542 14.93 2.61 16.14
N THR A 543 15.46 1.99 17.19
CA THR A 543 16.90 1.95 17.48
C THR A 543 17.39 0.55 17.90
N GLY A 544 18.72 0.38 17.93
CA GLY A 544 19.42 -0.84 18.33
C GLY A 544 19.90 -1.67 17.15
N GLU A 545 20.94 -1.22 16.43
CA GLU A 545 21.50 -1.89 15.25
C GLU A 545 22.56 -2.95 15.63
N GLY A 546 22.11 -4.14 16.07
CA GLY A 546 23.00 -5.23 16.51
C GLY A 546 23.69 -4.97 17.85
N GLY A 547 24.26 -3.78 18.06
CA GLY A 547 24.40 -3.16 19.38
C GLY A 547 23.05 -2.66 19.89
N SER A 548 22.92 -2.40 21.19
CA SER A 548 21.72 -1.76 21.75
C SER A 548 21.99 -1.17 23.13
N ILE A 549 21.22 -0.17 23.53
CA ILE A 549 21.39 0.57 24.79
C ILE A 549 21.48 -0.29 26.07
N ALA A 550 20.92 -1.50 26.03
CA ALA A 550 21.02 -2.54 27.05
C ALA A 550 21.04 -3.95 26.39
N PRO A 551 21.55 -5.01 27.04
CA PRO A 551 22.09 -5.07 28.40
C PRO A 551 23.45 -4.39 28.58
N GLN A 552 23.70 -3.85 29.78
CA GLN A 552 24.95 -3.21 30.16
C GLN A 552 25.71 -4.01 31.22
N THR A 553 27.01 -4.17 30.98
CA THR A 553 27.96 -5.00 31.75
C THR A 553 29.34 -4.36 31.71
N SER A 554 30.30 -4.87 32.49
CA SER A 554 31.71 -4.48 32.41
C SER A 554 32.38 -4.73 31.04
N PHE A 555 31.69 -5.39 30.10
CA PHE A 555 32.18 -5.67 28.75
C PHE A 555 31.41 -4.91 27.66
N THR A 556 30.36 -4.17 28.01
CA THR A 556 29.47 -3.47 27.07
C THR A 556 29.21 -1.99 27.36
N ILE A 557 29.63 -1.49 28.53
CA ILE A 557 29.64 -0.06 28.85
C ILE A 557 30.73 0.62 28.00
N GLU A 558 30.36 1.70 27.31
CA GLU A 558 31.28 2.55 26.55
C GLU A 558 31.45 3.92 27.24
N ASP A 559 32.67 4.47 27.23
CA ASP A 559 33.00 5.80 27.77
C ASP A 559 32.47 6.99 26.92
N LYS A 560 31.32 6.83 26.24
CA LYS A 560 30.65 7.90 25.48
C LYS A 560 29.85 8.84 26.38
N ILE A 561 29.18 8.28 27.40
CA ILE A 561 28.43 8.99 28.45
C ILE A 561 28.46 8.15 29.74
N ALA A 562 28.14 8.76 30.89
CA ALA A 562 27.96 8.02 32.13
C ALA A 562 26.73 7.11 32.05
N VAL A 563 26.96 5.79 32.00
CA VAL A 563 25.92 4.75 31.95
C VAL A 563 25.50 4.37 33.38
N ASP A 564 24.31 4.80 33.80
CA ASP A 564 23.74 4.53 35.13
C ASP A 564 22.64 3.43 35.15
N TRP A 565 22.45 2.72 34.02
CA TRP A 565 21.51 1.61 33.87
C TRP A 565 22.19 0.26 33.56
N ARG A 566 21.46 -0.85 33.77
CA ARG A 566 21.89 -2.23 33.42
C ARG A 566 21.01 -2.89 32.36
N ASP A 567 19.76 -2.47 32.28
CA ASP A 567 18.70 -3.06 31.47
C ASP A 567 17.86 -1.97 30.79
N PHE A 568 16.92 -2.40 29.95
CA PHE A 568 16.04 -1.49 29.21
C PHE A 568 15.16 -0.65 30.14
N ASP A 569 14.66 -1.17 31.26
CA ASP A 569 13.83 -0.37 32.18
C ASP A 569 14.63 0.67 32.96
N GLY A 570 15.91 0.43 33.24
CA GLY A 570 16.85 1.43 33.74
C GLY A 570 17.02 2.58 32.76
N TYR A 571 17.34 2.28 31.49
CA TYR A 571 17.46 3.31 30.46
C TYR A 571 16.13 4.01 30.16
N PHE A 572 15.01 3.28 30.14
CA PHE A 572 13.68 3.86 29.94
C PHE A 572 13.25 4.78 31.10
N ARG A 573 13.74 4.54 32.32
CA ARG A 573 13.62 5.50 33.42
C ARG A 573 14.44 6.76 33.14
N ARG A 574 15.73 6.59 32.78
CA ARG A 574 16.67 7.68 32.45
C ARG A 574 16.17 8.58 31.32
N LEU A 575 15.67 8.00 30.23
CA LEU A 575 15.09 8.74 29.09
C LEU A 575 13.77 9.42 29.47
N LYS A 576 12.94 8.80 30.32
CA LYS A 576 11.70 9.44 30.83
C LYS A 576 12.00 10.63 31.75
N GLU A 577 13.06 10.57 32.56
CA GLU A 577 13.53 11.67 33.41
C GLU A 577 14.13 12.81 32.57
N ARG A 578 14.82 12.49 31.47
CA ARG A 578 15.40 13.47 30.53
C ARG A 578 14.35 14.13 29.63
N GLY A 579 13.30 13.40 29.26
CA GLY A 579 12.35 13.79 28.22
C GLY A 579 12.90 13.63 26.80
N THR A 580 12.03 13.66 25.80
CA THR A 580 12.40 13.61 24.38
C THR A 580 11.33 14.24 23.49
N ALA A 581 11.73 14.83 22.36
CA ALA A 581 10.81 15.40 21.38
C ALA A 581 10.03 14.33 20.58
N ILE A 582 10.61 13.15 20.32
CA ILE A 582 10.02 12.11 19.46
C ILE A 582 9.72 10.83 20.25
N ASN A 583 8.81 9.99 19.74
CA ASN A 583 8.58 8.66 20.31
C ASN A 583 9.76 7.72 19.99
N PHE A 584 10.05 6.77 20.87
CA PHE A 584 11.15 5.83 20.71
C PHE A 584 10.70 4.37 20.91
N ALA A 585 10.98 3.53 19.91
CA ALA A 585 10.92 2.08 19.94
C ALA A 585 12.35 1.52 19.90
N HIS A 586 12.59 0.33 20.45
CA HIS A 586 13.93 -0.29 20.46
C HIS A 586 13.86 -1.80 20.16
N LEU A 587 14.89 -2.32 19.51
CA LEU A 587 15.22 -3.75 19.46
C LEU A 587 16.33 -4.08 20.47
N VAL A 588 16.44 -5.35 20.86
CA VAL A 588 17.62 -5.84 21.58
C VAL A 588 18.64 -6.38 20.59
N GLY A 589 19.86 -5.86 20.67
CA GLY A 589 20.94 -6.22 19.77
C GLY A 589 21.56 -7.58 20.09
N ALA A 590 21.64 -8.47 19.10
CA ALA A 590 22.33 -9.75 19.22
C ALA A 590 23.84 -9.57 19.50
N THR A 591 24.48 -8.57 18.88
CA THR A 591 25.88 -8.19 19.17
C THR A 591 26.03 -7.74 20.62
N GLN A 592 25.12 -6.88 21.12
CA GLN A 592 25.10 -6.43 22.53
C GLN A 592 24.95 -7.60 23.51
N VAL A 593 24.00 -8.50 23.21
CA VAL A 593 23.72 -9.69 24.02
C VAL A 593 24.90 -10.68 24.00
N ARG A 594 25.54 -10.86 22.85
CA ARG A 594 26.77 -11.63 22.68
C ARG A 594 27.91 -11.01 23.49
N GLN A 595 28.14 -9.70 23.39
CA GLN A 595 29.19 -9.01 24.13
C GLN A 595 29.00 -9.04 25.66
N ALA A 596 27.76 -9.02 26.13
CA ALA A 596 27.44 -9.17 27.55
C ALA A 596 27.79 -10.54 28.14
N VAL A 597 28.08 -11.56 27.32
CA VAL A 597 28.41 -12.94 27.76
C VAL A 597 29.79 -13.39 27.24
N LEU A 598 30.02 -13.30 25.93
CA LEU A 598 31.22 -13.73 25.20
C LEU A 598 32.25 -12.61 24.97
N LYS A 599 31.99 -11.37 25.42
CA LYS A 599 32.85 -10.20 25.10
C LYS A 599 33.00 -10.07 23.57
N SER A 600 34.20 -9.86 23.06
CA SER A 600 34.50 -9.82 21.62
C SER A 600 35.27 -11.06 21.14
N ASP A 601 35.05 -12.20 21.80
CA ASP A 601 35.76 -13.46 21.52
C ASP A 601 35.27 -14.10 20.19
N ASN A 602 36.23 -14.60 19.39
CA ASN A 602 35.98 -15.24 18.09
C ASN A 602 35.74 -16.75 18.25
N ARG A 603 34.57 -17.09 18.80
CA ARG A 603 34.12 -18.47 19.05
C ARG A 603 32.60 -18.55 19.14
N LEU A 604 32.04 -19.74 18.97
CA LEU A 604 30.62 -19.97 19.29
C LEU A 604 30.38 -20.00 20.82
N PRO A 605 29.16 -19.68 21.28
CA PRO A 605 28.76 -19.84 22.68
C PRO A 605 28.63 -21.31 23.06
N ASP A 606 28.94 -21.65 24.31
CA ASP A 606 28.51 -22.94 24.87
C ASP A 606 27.00 -22.93 25.22
N ALA A 607 26.45 -24.08 25.63
CA ALA A 607 25.03 -24.20 25.93
C ALA A 607 24.55 -23.33 27.10
N ALA A 608 25.40 -23.08 28.12
CA ALA A 608 25.07 -22.25 29.26
C ALA A 608 25.17 -20.75 28.92
N GLU A 609 26.14 -20.37 28.07
CA GLU A 609 26.30 -19.04 27.50
C GLU A 609 25.15 -18.68 26.56
N LEU A 610 24.78 -19.58 25.64
CA LEU A 610 23.66 -19.38 24.71
C LEU A 610 22.33 -19.23 25.50
N GLU A 611 22.13 -20.02 26.55
CA GLU A 611 21.00 -19.82 27.46
C GLU A 611 21.09 -18.51 28.26
N ALA A 612 22.29 -18.01 28.58
CA ALA A 612 22.44 -16.66 29.16
C ALA A 612 22.02 -15.57 28.16
N MET A 613 22.47 -15.67 26.91
CA MET A 613 22.10 -14.77 25.82
C MET A 613 20.58 -14.77 25.59
N LYS A 614 19.95 -15.95 25.54
CA LYS A 614 18.49 -16.13 25.45
C LYS A 614 17.75 -15.50 26.64
N ARG A 615 18.30 -15.57 27.87
CA ARG A 615 17.76 -14.85 29.05
C ARG A 615 17.88 -13.32 28.93
N HIS A 616 18.92 -12.79 28.27
CA HIS A 616 19.01 -11.34 28.00
C HIS A 616 17.96 -10.88 26.98
N VAL A 617 17.75 -11.63 25.88
CA VAL A 617 16.69 -11.32 24.90
C VAL A 617 15.31 -11.39 25.57
N ALA A 618 15.03 -12.42 26.36
CA ALA A 618 13.76 -12.56 27.07
C ALA A 618 13.45 -11.35 27.97
N ARG A 619 14.39 -10.93 28.82
CA ARG A 619 14.24 -9.74 29.68
C ARG A 619 14.03 -8.46 28.89
N ALA A 620 14.69 -8.31 27.74
CA ALA A 620 14.49 -7.13 26.88
C ALA A 620 13.10 -7.11 26.24
N MET A 621 12.60 -8.26 25.77
CA MET A 621 11.21 -8.37 25.27
C MET A 621 10.18 -8.10 26.38
N GLU A 622 10.44 -8.56 27.60
CA GLU A 622 9.59 -8.29 28.79
C GLU A 622 9.63 -6.82 29.21
N ALA A 623 10.79 -6.16 29.09
CA ALA A 623 10.91 -4.69 29.17
C ALA A 623 10.31 -3.97 27.95
N GLY A 624 9.78 -4.68 26.94
CA GLY A 624 9.08 -4.09 25.80
C GLY A 624 9.97 -3.66 24.64
N ALA A 625 11.08 -4.35 24.39
CA ALA A 625 11.69 -4.35 23.06
C ALA A 625 10.70 -4.91 22.01
N PHE A 626 10.82 -4.46 20.76
CA PHE A 626 9.95 -4.87 19.65
C PHE A 626 10.41 -6.15 18.94
N GLY A 627 11.59 -6.65 19.29
CA GLY A 627 12.26 -7.76 18.62
C GLY A 627 13.75 -7.78 18.92
N VAL A 628 14.48 -8.63 18.19
CA VAL A 628 15.95 -8.75 18.23
C VAL A 628 16.56 -8.24 16.93
N SER A 629 17.79 -7.74 16.96
CA SER A 629 18.50 -7.22 15.79
C SER A 629 19.92 -7.77 15.64
N SER A 630 20.57 -7.56 14.50
CA SER A 630 21.94 -8.01 14.21
C SER A 630 22.63 -7.12 13.18
N SER A 631 23.96 -7.07 13.22
CA SER A 631 24.81 -6.42 12.20
C SER A 631 25.98 -7.34 11.83
N LEU A 632 25.67 -8.35 11.01
CA LEU A 632 26.49 -9.55 10.81
C LEU A 632 27.77 -9.32 10.00
N ILE A 633 27.89 -8.17 9.33
CA ILE A 633 29.11 -7.74 8.63
C ILE A 633 30.26 -7.38 9.61
N TYR A 634 29.95 -6.99 10.86
CA TYR A 634 30.95 -6.47 11.82
C TYR A 634 31.29 -7.45 12.95
N PRO A 635 32.56 -7.55 13.37
CA PRO A 635 32.93 -8.20 14.63
C PRO A 635 32.30 -7.51 15.85
N PRO A 636 31.88 -8.25 16.90
CA PRO A 636 31.94 -9.71 17.03
C PRO A 636 30.72 -10.47 16.49
N ALA A 637 29.74 -9.80 15.85
CA ALA A 637 28.56 -10.46 15.29
C ALA A 637 28.86 -11.27 14.01
N SER A 638 29.90 -10.90 13.26
CA SER A 638 30.44 -11.71 12.16
C SER A 638 30.92 -13.11 12.61
N PHE A 639 31.14 -13.31 13.92
CA PHE A 639 31.51 -14.60 14.53
C PHE A 639 30.31 -15.46 14.96
N SER A 640 29.09 -14.90 14.96
CA SER A 640 27.85 -15.65 15.22
C SER A 640 27.48 -16.51 14.01
N ASP A 641 27.09 -17.76 14.25
CA ASP A 641 26.51 -18.62 13.21
C ASP A 641 24.98 -18.43 13.10
N THR A 642 24.37 -19.03 12.09
CA THR A 642 22.93 -18.96 11.86
C THR A 642 22.12 -19.63 12.97
N HIS A 643 22.67 -20.63 13.68
CA HIS A 643 21.99 -21.35 14.75
C HIS A 643 21.86 -20.49 16.02
N GLU A 644 22.92 -19.79 16.42
CA GLU A 644 22.92 -18.78 17.47
C GLU A 644 21.83 -17.72 17.22
N LEU A 645 21.74 -17.22 15.98
CA LEU A 645 20.75 -16.23 15.57
C LEU A 645 19.32 -16.78 15.58
N VAL A 646 19.10 -18.01 15.10
CA VAL A 646 17.81 -18.72 15.18
C VAL A 646 17.35 -18.88 16.63
N GLU A 647 18.25 -19.26 17.54
CA GLU A 647 17.91 -19.45 18.95
C GLU A 647 17.53 -18.13 19.65
N LEU A 648 18.20 -17.02 19.35
CA LEU A 648 17.81 -15.69 19.85
C LEU A 648 16.51 -15.18 19.22
N ALA A 649 16.35 -15.33 17.90
CA ALA A 649 15.14 -14.96 17.18
C ALA A 649 13.90 -15.73 17.68
N ARG A 650 14.06 -17.03 17.98
CA ARG A 650 12.99 -17.86 18.56
C ARG A 650 12.60 -17.41 19.98
N VAL A 651 13.48 -16.74 20.72
CA VAL A 651 13.07 -16.06 21.97
C VAL A 651 12.12 -14.91 21.65
N ALA A 652 12.48 -14.01 20.73
CA ALA A 652 11.66 -12.84 20.38
C ALA A 652 10.30 -13.23 19.77
N ALA A 653 10.26 -14.28 18.94
CA ALA A 653 9.03 -14.81 18.33
C ALA A 653 7.98 -15.23 19.38
N ARG A 654 8.39 -15.81 20.53
CA ARG A 654 7.49 -16.17 21.64
C ARG A 654 6.81 -14.96 22.31
N TYR A 655 7.35 -13.76 22.11
CA TYR A 655 6.80 -12.49 22.57
C TYR A 655 6.12 -11.69 21.45
N GLY A 656 5.99 -12.27 20.24
CA GLY A 656 5.41 -11.62 19.07
C GLY A 656 6.28 -10.54 18.43
N GLY A 657 7.57 -10.49 18.75
CA GLY A 657 8.52 -9.56 18.13
C GLY A 657 9.01 -10.02 16.75
N PHE A 658 9.80 -9.17 16.08
CA PHE A 658 10.46 -9.47 14.80
C PHE A 658 11.99 -9.62 14.94
N TYR A 659 12.66 -10.02 13.86
CA TYR A 659 14.12 -9.99 13.73
C TYR A 659 14.52 -8.97 12.66
N ALA A 660 15.45 -8.08 12.99
CA ALA A 660 16.06 -7.15 12.06
C ALA A 660 17.52 -7.52 11.76
N SER A 661 17.98 -7.28 10.54
CA SER A 661 19.36 -7.56 10.17
C SER A 661 19.94 -6.53 9.21
N HIS A 662 21.03 -5.92 9.64
CA HIS A 662 22.13 -5.59 8.75
C HIS A 662 22.84 -6.90 8.42
N ILE A 663 22.55 -7.41 7.22
CA ILE A 663 22.91 -8.76 6.77
C ILE A 663 24.43 -8.94 6.60
N ARG A 664 24.88 -10.20 6.53
CA ARG A 664 26.31 -10.57 6.58
C ARG A 664 27.14 -10.08 5.39
N ASN A 665 26.50 -9.80 4.25
CA ASN A 665 27.12 -9.27 3.04
C ASN A 665 26.05 -8.50 2.24
N GLU A 666 26.40 -7.34 1.73
CA GLU A 666 25.55 -6.46 0.91
C GLU A 666 26.13 -6.27 -0.51
N ALA A 667 27.25 -6.93 -0.80
CA ALA A 667 27.99 -6.88 -2.05
C ALA A 667 27.80 -8.17 -2.87
N ASP A 668 28.83 -9.01 -2.95
CA ASP A 668 28.87 -10.18 -3.84
C ASP A 668 27.90 -11.28 -3.36
N ASP A 669 27.97 -11.60 -2.06
CA ASP A 669 27.22 -12.67 -1.40
C ASP A 669 25.91 -12.18 -0.77
N ILE A 670 25.33 -11.09 -1.29
CA ILE A 670 24.03 -10.58 -0.82
C ILE A 670 22.91 -11.61 -0.93
N ILE A 671 22.87 -12.45 -1.97
CA ILE A 671 21.85 -13.50 -2.09
C ILE A 671 22.04 -14.62 -1.04
N PRO A 672 23.25 -15.16 -0.81
CA PRO A 672 23.54 -15.96 0.38
C PRO A 672 23.14 -15.31 1.72
N ALA A 673 23.42 -14.02 1.90
CA ALA A 673 23.12 -13.31 3.15
C ALA A 673 21.60 -13.09 3.37
N LEU A 674 20.84 -12.84 2.30
CA LEU A 674 19.37 -12.85 2.35
C LEU A 674 18.84 -14.24 2.70
N LYS A 675 19.44 -15.31 2.17
CA LYS A 675 19.06 -16.70 2.49
C LYS A 675 19.35 -17.09 3.93
N GLU A 676 20.38 -16.50 4.55
CA GLU A 676 20.58 -16.62 5.99
C GLU A 676 19.42 -15.97 6.77
N ALA A 677 19.00 -14.75 6.40
CA ALA A 677 17.86 -14.07 7.02
C ALA A 677 16.53 -14.81 6.79
N GLU A 678 16.29 -15.37 5.60
CA GLU A 678 15.14 -16.24 5.29
C GLU A 678 15.17 -17.50 6.17
N ALA A 679 16.31 -18.17 6.29
CA ALA A 679 16.46 -19.37 7.10
C ALA A 679 16.28 -19.09 8.61
N ILE A 680 16.67 -17.91 9.09
CA ILE A 680 16.37 -17.44 10.45
C ILE A 680 14.86 -17.24 10.62
N GLY A 681 14.19 -16.59 9.65
CA GLY A 681 12.73 -16.40 9.62
C GLY A 681 11.95 -17.70 9.69
N GLU A 682 12.26 -18.64 8.78
CA GLU A 682 11.62 -19.95 8.68
C GLU A 682 11.84 -20.81 9.94
N GLN A 683 13.06 -20.83 10.52
CA GLN A 683 13.38 -21.69 11.67
C GLN A 683 13.00 -21.10 13.04
N ALA A 684 12.95 -19.77 13.18
CA ALA A 684 12.50 -19.11 14.41
C ALA A 684 10.99 -18.86 14.44
N GLY A 685 10.33 -18.85 13.27
CA GLY A 685 8.92 -18.46 13.14
C GLY A 685 8.71 -16.96 13.34
N VAL A 686 9.64 -16.14 12.81
CA VAL A 686 9.75 -14.70 13.11
C VAL A 686 9.62 -13.86 11.82
N PRO A 687 8.95 -12.69 11.86
CA PRO A 687 9.04 -11.71 10.78
C PRO A 687 10.45 -11.13 10.63
N ILE A 688 10.78 -10.69 9.41
CA ILE A 688 12.12 -10.23 9.02
C ILE A 688 12.07 -8.79 8.52
N GLU A 689 12.98 -7.96 9.01
CA GLU A 689 13.31 -6.64 8.47
C GLU A 689 14.77 -6.62 7.99
N VAL A 690 14.99 -6.48 6.68
CA VAL A 690 16.35 -6.28 6.14
C VAL A 690 16.64 -4.78 6.11
N TRP A 691 17.52 -4.33 6.99
CA TRP A 691 17.82 -2.90 7.09
C TRP A 691 18.64 -2.41 5.91
N HIS A 692 18.42 -1.13 5.56
CA HIS A 692 19.20 -0.31 4.63
C HIS A 692 19.65 -1.03 3.34
N LEU A 693 18.71 -1.77 2.74
CA LEU A 693 18.93 -2.71 1.65
C LEU A 693 19.64 -2.07 0.45
N LYS A 694 20.84 -2.55 0.12
CA LYS A 694 21.72 -1.98 -0.92
C LYS A 694 22.39 -3.07 -1.76
N CYS A 695 23.01 -2.66 -2.86
CA CYS A 695 23.99 -3.48 -3.58
C CYS A 695 25.32 -2.72 -3.56
N ALA A 696 26.28 -3.19 -2.76
CA ALA A 696 27.54 -2.52 -2.52
C ALA A 696 28.63 -2.96 -3.53
N GLY A 697 29.38 -1.98 -4.01
CA GLY A 697 30.47 -2.17 -4.96
C GLY A 697 30.03 -2.10 -6.42
N ARG A 698 30.84 -1.45 -7.27
CA ARG A 698 30.53 -1.20 -8.70
C ARG A 698 30.20 -2.47 -9.50
N LYS A 699 30.81 -3.61 -9.12
CA LYS A 699 30.56 -4.95 -9.67
C LYS A 699 29.14 -5.48 -9.41
N ASN A 700 28.45 -4.97 -8.38
CA ASN A 700 27.10 -5.37 -7.99
C ASN A 700 26.01 -4.36 -8.40
N TRP A 701 26.36 -3.28 -9.10
CA TRP A 701 25.39 -2.29 -9.57
C TRP A 701 24.43 -2.90 -10.60
N GLY A 702 23.13 -2.62 -10.44
CA GLY A 702 22.02 -3.21 -11.20
C GLY A 702 21.45 -4.50 -10.60
N ARG A 703 22.10 -5.10 -9.58
CA ARG A 703 21.64 -6.34 -8.92
C ARG A 703 20.44 -6.14 -8.00
N MET A 704 19.97 -4.92 -7.74
CA MET A 704 18.78 -4.73 -6.89
C MET A 704 17.51 -5.40 -7.46
N LYS A 705 17.49 -5.70 -8.76
CA LYS A 705 16.42 -6.46 -9.43
C LYS A 705 16.46 -7.97 -9.11
N GLU A 706 17.63 -8.52 -8.83
CA GLU A 706 17.86 -9.90 -8.36
C GLU A 706 17.45 -9.99 -6.88
N VAL A 707 17.97 -9.06 -6.06
CA VAL A 707 17.66 -8.91 -4.62
C VAL A 707 16.16 -8.79 -4.36
N ALA A 708 15.47 -7.88 -5.08
CA ALA A 708 14.02 -7.72 -4.93
C ALA A 708 13.22 -8.95 -5.39
N ALA A 709 13.73 -9.72 -6.35
CA ALA A 709 13.10 -10.97 -6.79
C ALA A 709 13.27 -12.10 -5.77
N GLU A 710 14.40 -12.17 -5.06
CA GLU A 710 14.59 -13.15 -3.99
C GLU A 710 13.71 -12.81 -2.77
N ILE A 711 13.61 -11.54 -2.38
CA ILE A 711 12.72 -11.13 -1.28
C ILE A 711 11.24 -11.36 -1.64
N GLU A 712 10.80 -11.09 -2.88
CA GLU A 712 9.43 -11.46 -3.30
C GLU A 712 9.24 -12.98 -3.42
N SER A 713 10.30 -13.76 -3.69
CA SER A 713 10.27 -15.23 -3.63
C SER A 713 10.06 -15.71 -2.18
N ALA A 714 10.81 -15.18 -1.22
CA ALA A 714 10.64 -15.43 0.22
C ALA A 714 9.22 -15.12 0.69
N ARG A 715 8.70 -13.94 0.31
CA ARG A 715 7.34 -13.49 0.63
C ARG A 715 6.27 -14.39 -0.03
N ALA A 716 6.50 -14.87 -1.25
CA ALA A 716 5.61 -15.80 -1.93
C ALA A 716 5.59 -17.21 -1.31
N ARG A 717 6.64 -17.62 -0.56
CA ARG A 717 6.64 -18.83 0.28
C ARG A 717 5.91 -18.65 1.62
N GLY A 718 5.62 -17.40 2.01
CA GLY A 718 4.90 -17.06 3.24
C GLY A 718 5.75 -16.43 4.35
N ILE A 719 7.02 -16.10 4.10
CA ILE A 719 7.86 -15.36 5.05
C ILE A 719 7.39 -13.90 5.08
N ASP A 720 7.07 -13.36 6.26
CA ASP A 720 6.85 -11.92 6.43
C ASP A 720 8.19 -11.17 6.44
N MET A 721 8.73 -10.94 5.24
CA MET A 721 10.00 -10.24 5.01
C MET A 721 9.76 -8.87 4.38
N THR A 722 10.26 -7.82 4.99
CA THR A 722 10.28 -6.43 4.49
C THR A 722 11.70 -5.87 4.56
N ALA A 723 11.89 -4.65 4.09
CA ALA A 723 13.17 -3.95 4.17
C ALA A 723 12.96 -2.44 4.27
N ASP A 724 14.02 -1.69 4.54
CA ASP A 724 14.05 -0.24 4.40
C ASP A 724 15.33 0.24 3.70
N ILE A 725 15.35 1.52 3.30
CA ILE A 725 16.51 2.18 2.67
C ILE A 725 16.68 3.62 3.15
N TYR A 726 17.90 4.14 3.07
CA TYR A 726 18.15 5.58 2.98
C TYR A 726 18.27 6.02 1.50
N PRO A 727 17.80 7.22 1.14
CA PRO A 727 17.71 7.69 -0.25
C PRO A 727 19.04 8.27 -0.80
N TYR A 728 20.16 7.57 -0.62
CA TYR A 728 21.51 8.04 -1.00
C TYR A 728 22.37 6.91 -1.60
N PRO A 729 23.21 7.19 -2.61
CA PRO A 729 24.12 6.20 -3.22
C PRO A 729 25.45 6.00 -2.44
N ALA A 730 25.47 6.28 -1.15
CA ALA A 730 26.63 6.10 -0.28
C ALA A 730 26.20 5.60 1.10
N SER A 731 27.02 4.76 1.70
CA SER A 731 26.85 4.28 3.08
C SER A 731 27.80 5.02 4.03
N SER A 732 27.63 4.84 5.34
CA SER A 732 28.53 5.38 6.36
C SER A 732 28.72 4.36 7.48
N THR A 733 29.97 4.16 7.89
CA THR A 733 30.39 3.25 8.99
C THR A 733 31.85 3.56 9.38
N GLY A 734 32.40 2.87 10.37
CA GLY A 734 33.78 3.06 10.82
C GLY A 734 34.82 2.64 9.78
N LEU A 735 36.02 3.23 9.84
CA LEU A 735 37.18 2.87 9.00
C LEU A 735 37.64 1.43 9.27
N ALA A 736 37.50 0.96 10.52
CA ALA A 736 37.85 -0.39 10.94
C ALA A 736 37.05 -1.49 10.20
N ALA A 737 35.90 -1.16 9.58
CA ALA A 737 35.16 -2.09 8.72
C ALA A 737 35.92 -2.48 7.43
N SER A 738 36.93 -1.69 7.03
CA SER A 738 37.80 -2.00 5.88
C SER A 738 38.92 -3.00 6.20
N LEU A 739 38.97 -3.51 7.44
CA LEU A 739 39.94 -4.51 7.88
C LEU A 739 39.34 -5.93 7.89
N PRO A 740 40.18 -7.00 7.81
CA PRO A 740 39.70 -8.37 8.00
C PRO A 740 39.08 -8.55 9.40
N PRO A 741 37.95 -9.28 9.55
CA PRO A 741 37.27 -9.49 10.84
C PRO A 741 38.18 -9.98 11.98
N THR A 742 39.24 -10.74 11.67
CA THR A 742 40.23 -11.24 12.64
C THR A 742 41.07 -10.14 13.28
N ALA A 743 41.25 -8.98 12.63
CA ALA A 743 41.98 -7.85 13.19
C ALA A 743 41.28 -7.26 14.44
N SER A 744 39.95 -7.42 14.53
CA SER A 744 39.11 -6.90 15.63
C SER A 744 38.73 -7.95 16.68
N GLU A 745 39.28 -9.16 16.60
CA GLU A 745 39.07 -10.21 17.61
C GLU A 745 39.58 -9.76 18.99
N GLY A 746 38.75 -9.90 20.03
CA GLY A 746 39.04 -9.34 21.36
C GLY A 746 38.77 -7.83 21.49
N GLY A 747 38.20 -7.20 20.45
CA GLY A 747 37.66 -5.85 20.50
C GLY A 747 38.65 -4.74 20.14
N VAL A 748 38.17 -3.49 20.20
CA VAL A 748 38.87 -2.30 19.67
C VAL A 748 40.24 -2.07 20.31
N ALA A 749 40.40 -2.36 21.61
CA ALA A 749 41.70 -2.26 22.29
C ALA A 749 42.73 -3.23 21.68
N ARG A 750 42.34 -4.49 21.41
CA ARG A 750 43.21 -5.49 20.76
C ARG A 750 43.48 -5.15 19.30
N LEU A 751 42.53 -4.53 18.58
CA LEU A 751 42.77 -3.99 17.25
C LEU A 751 43.88 -2.92 17.27
N VAL A 752 43.79 -1.95 18.18
CA VAL A 752 44.78 -0.86 18.32
C VAL A 752 46.15 -1.39 18.78
N GLU A 753 46.22 -2.49 19.51
CA GLU A 753 47.47 -3.20 19.80
C GLU A 753 48.04 -3.89 18.56
N ARG A 754 47.25 -4.68 17.81
CA ARG A 754 47.69 -5.33 16.56
C ARG A 754 48.20 -4.33 15.52
N LEU A 755 47.53 -3.18 15.37
CA LEU A 755 47.95 -2.14 14.41
C LEU A 755 49.23 -1.39 14.83
N LYS A 756 49.78 -1.65 16.02
CA LYS A 756 51.12 -1.20 16.46
C LYS A 756 52.20 -2.25 16.28
N ASP A 757 51.85 -3.52 16.09
CA ASP A 757 52.80 -4.60 15.84
C ASP A 757 53.12 -4.70 14.33
N PRO A 758 54.39 -4.54 13.90
CA PRO A 758 54.77 -4.61 12.48
C PRO A 758 54.40 -5.94 11.80
N ALA A 759 54.42 -7.07 12.50
CA ALA A 759 54.09 -8.37 11.93
C ALA A 759 52.58 -8.52 11.69
N GLU A 760 51.76 -8.07 12.64
CA GLU A 760 50.30 -8.05 12.47
C GLU A 760 49.86 -7.02 11.42
N ARG A 761 50.49 -5.84 11.35
CA ARG A 761 50.27 -4.89 10.24
C ARG A 761 50.57 -5.53 8.89
N ALA A 762 51.68 -6.27 8.76
CA ALA A 762 52.03 -6.94 7.51
C ALA A 762 51.02 -8.04 7.13
N ARG A 763 50.54 -8.83 8.11
CA ARG A 763 49.47 -9.82 7.88
C ARG A 763 48.16 -9.16 7.45
N ILE A 764 47.71 -8.15 8.19
CA ILE A 764 46.45 -7.42 7.93
C ILE A 764 46.52 -6.72 6.57
N ARG A 765 47.66 -6.12 6.21
CA ARG A 765 47.91 -5.57 4.87
C ARG A 765 47.75 -6.64 3.79
N ALA A 766 48.41 -7.80 3.94
CA ALA A 766 48.36 -8.87 2.94
C ALA A 766 46.94 -9.41 2.72
N GLU A 767 46.12 -9.51 3.78
CA GLU A 767 44.69 -9.90 3.69
C GLU A 767 43.80 -8.83 3.04
N ILE A 768 44.15 -7.55 3.18
CA ILE A 768 43.49 -6.45 2.46
C ILE A 768 43.90 -6.44 0.99
N GLU A 769 45.19 -6.55 0.68
CA GLU A 769 45.71 -6.51 -0.69
C GLU A 769 45.30 -7.76 -1.51
N ASN A 770 45.08 -8.89 -0.85
CA ASN A 770 44.70 -10.17 -1.47
C ASN A 770 43.34 -10.67 -0.92
N PRO A 771 42.22 -9.99 -1.23
CA PRO A 771 40.92 -10.30 -0.63
C PRO A 771 40.43 -11.70 -1.03
N THR A 772 40.23 -12.57 -0.04
CA THR A 772 39.85 -13.98 -0.23
C THR A 772 38.38 -14.22 -0.56
N GLY A 773 37.57 -13.16 -0.71
CA GLY A 773 36.12 -13.22 -0.88
C GLY A 773 35.33 -13.58 0.38
N ARG A 774 35.99 -13.98 1.48
CA ARG A 774 35.32 -14.52 2.69
C ARG A 774 34.62 -13.48 3.57
N TYR A 775 34.76 -12.19 3.28
CA TYR A 775 34.14 -11.09 4.01
C TYR A 775 33.93 -9.90 3.07
N GLU A 776 32.94 -9.05 3.36
CA GLU A 776 32.79 -7.78 2.64
C GLU A 776 33.83 -6.76 3.12
N ASN A 777 34.46 -6.06 2.18
CA ASN A 777 35.41 -4.99 2.49
C ASN A 777 34.96 -3.66 1.82
N PRO A 778 34.49 -2.67 2.61
CA PRO A 778 34.06 -1.36 2.11
C PRO A 778 35.11 -0.61 1.28
N PHE A 779 36.40 -0.67 1.63
CA PHE A 779 37.50 -0.05 0.88
C PHE A 779 37.59 -0.59 -0.56
N HIS A 780 37.43 -1.90 -0.75
CA HIS A 780 37.38 -2.50 -2.09
C HIS A 780 36.09 -2.17 -2.85
N ASN A 781 34.96 -2.12 -2.15
CA ASN A 781 33.68 -1.79 -2.78
C ASN A 781 33.64 -0.36 -3.34
N VAL A 782 34.33 0.59 -2.71
CA VAL A 782 34.49 1.96 -3.25
C VAL A 782 35.63 2.11 -4.25
N GLY A 783 36.44 1.06 -4.45
CA GLY A 783 37.52 1.01 -5.43
C GLY A 783 38.88 1.57 -4.95
N GLY A 784 39.12 1.62 -3.64
CA GLY A 784 40.37 2.10 -3.04
C GLY A 784 40.24 3.41 -2.25
N PRO A 785 41.37 4.05 -1.89
CA PRO A 785 41.42 5.14 -0.93
C PRO A 785 40.77 6.45 -1.41
N GLU A 786 40.57 6.63 -2.72
CA GLU A 786 39.78 7.74 -3.29
C GLU A 786 38.30 7.63 -2.93
N GLY A 787 37.81 6.41 -2.70
CA GLY A 787 36.39 6.14 -2.45
C GLY A 787 35.95 6.30 -0.99
N VAL A 788 36.91 6.38 -0.06
CA VAL A 788 36.68 6.51 1.39
C VAL A 788 36.85 7.97 1.81
N LEU A 789 35.77 8.59 2.30
CA LEU A 789 35.75 9.96 2.82
C LEU A 789 35.71 9.96 4.34
N ILE A 790 36.70 10.58 5.00
CA ILE A 790 36.73 10.69 6.47
C ILE A 790 35.82 11.83 6.92
N VAL A 791 34.86 11.54 7.81
CA VAL A 791 33.90 12.54 8.34
C VAL A 791 34.03 12.73 9.86
N GLY A 792 34.26 11.64 10.61
CA GLY A 792 34.40 11.68 12.06
C GLY A 792 35.79 11.28 12.53
N VAL A 793 36.36 12.10 13.42
CA VAL A 793 37.55 11.80 14.23
C VAL A 793 37.38 12.50 15.58
N ARG A 794 37.99 11.95 16.64
CA ARG A 794 37.91 12.44 18.02
C ARG A 794 39.06 13.38 18.38
N THR A 795 40.30 13.07 18.03
CA THR A 795 41.45 13.87 18.48
C THR A 795 41.51 15.25 17.81
N PRO A 796 41.98 16.30 18.52
CA PRO A 796 42.21 17.62 17.90
C PRO A 796 43.24 17.60 16.77
N ALA A 797 44.27 16.75 16.88
CA ALA A 797 45.36 16.68 15.90
C ALA A 797 44.88 16.27 14.49
N ASN A 798 43.86 15.42 14.42
CA ASN A 798 43.33 14.88 13.17
C ASN A 798 42.09 15.62 12.62
N LYS A 799 41.54 16.63 13.31
CA LYS A 799 40.39 17.40 12.80
C LYS A 799 40.63 17.99 11.40
N LYS A 800 41.89 18.33 11.08
CA LYS A 800 42.36 18.76 9.74
C LYS A 800 42.13 17.75 8.59
N TYR A 801 41.79 16.50 8.91
CA TYR A 801 41.49 15.43 7.96
C TYR A 801 39.99 15.18 7.76
N GLN A 802 39.10 15.83 8.52
CA GLN A 802 37.66 15.75 8.24
C GLN A 802 37.34 16.39 6.88
N GLY A 803 36.47 15.74 6.10
CA GLY A 803 36.13 16.16 4.75
C GLY A 803 37.18 15.80 3.70
N LYS A 804 38.18 14.98 4.04
CA LYS A 804 39.22 14.50 3.11
C LYS A 804 39.07 13.03 2.79
N ARG A 805 39.40 12.66 1.56
CA ARG A 805 39.51 11.26 1.13
C ARG A 805 40.77 10.63 1.72
N LEU A 806 40.75 9.31 1.94
CA LEU A 806 41.89 8.59 2.49
C LEU A 806 43.16 8.79 1.64
N SER A 807 43.02 8.89 0.31
CA SER A 807 44.14 9.19 -0.59
C SER A 807 44.69 10.62 -0.46
N GLU A 808 43.86 11.62 -0.18
CA GLU A 808 44.33 12.98 0.14
C GLU A 808 45.12 13.00 1.46
N ILE A 809 44.66 12.25 2.47
CA ILE A 809 45.33 12.19 3.78
C ILE A 809 46.67 11.47 3.65
N ALA A 810 46.72 10.38 2.88
CA ALA A 810 47.94 9.65 2.56
C ALA A 810 48.97 10.56 1.84
N ALA A 811 48.51 11.33 0.85
CA ALA A 811 49.35 12.33 0.17
C ALA A 811 49.84 13.44 1.11
N LEU A 812 49.00 13.93 2.03
CA LEU A 812 49.37 14.91 3.06
C LEU A 812 50.35 14.37 4.11
N ARG A 813 50.40 13.04 4.33
CA ARG A 813 51.38 12.36 5.19
C ARG A 813 52.66 11.96 4.44
N GLY A 814 52.65 11.93 3.10
CA GLY A 814 53.73 11.35 2.30
C GLY A 814 53.83 9.83 2.45
N GLN A 815 52.70 9.16 2.66
CA GLN A 815 52.60 7.79 3.17
C GLN A 815 51.69 6.93 2.26
N ASP A 816 51.81 5.60 2.32
CA ASP A 816 50.84 4.70 1.69
C ASP A 816 49.46 4.82 2.35
N ALA A 817 48.39 4.57 1.59
CA ALA A 817 47.02 4.71 2.06
C ALA A 817 46.58 3.63 3.07
N ILE A 818 47.11 2.40 3.00
CA ILE A 818 46.79 1.34 3.97
C ILE A 818 47.51 1.61 5.30
N ASP A 819 48.78 2.04 5.27
CA ASP A 819 49.48 2.48 6.49
C ASP A 819 48.85 3.75 7.09
N THR A 820 48.42 4.70 6.26
CA THR A 820 47.64 5.88 6.70
C THR A 820 46.34 5.46 7.40
N MET A 821 45.63 4.44 6.88
CA MET A 821 44.44 3.89 7.51
C MET A 821 44.74 3.24 8.86
N PHE A 822 45.81 2.44 8.95
CA PHE A 822 46.24 1.82 10.21
C PHE A 822 46.62 2.87 11.26
N ASP A 823 47.35 3.91 10.86
CA ASP A 823 47.84 4.95 11.76
C ASP A 823 46.70 5.84 12.25
N LEU A 824 45.76 6.24 11.38
CA LEU A 824 44.52 6.92 11.79
C LEU A 824 43.72 6.09 12.80
N LEU A 825 43.63 4.77 12.60
CA LEU A 825 42.96 3.88 13.55
C LEU A 825 43.71 3.74 14.87
N VAL A 826 45.05 3.83 14.89
CA VAL A 826 45.84 3.84 16.13
C VAL A 826 45.71 5.17 16.87
N GLU A 827 45.74 6.30 16.15
CA GLU A 827 45.64 7.66 16.69
C GLU A 827 44.25 7.95 17.28
N GLU A 828 43.18 7.47 16.65
CA GLU A 828 41.78 7.70 17.04
C GLU A 828 41.20 6.58 17.93
N SER A 829 42.05 5.73 18.51
CA SER A 829 41.66 4.58 19.33
C SER A 829 40.58 3.69 18.67
N GLY A 830 40.73 3.46 17.37
CA GLY A 830 39.86 2.67 16.51
C GLY A 830 38.61 3.40 15.97
N SER A 831 38.35 4.65 16.37
CA SER A 831 37.09 5.36 16.06
C SER A 831 37.26 6.45 15.01
N VAL A 832 37.31 6.05 13.75
CA VAL A 832 37.28 6.96 12.59
C VAL A 832 36.00 6.71 11.79
N ASP A 833 35.12 7.70 11.66
CA ASP A 833 33.84 7.55 10.96
C ASP A 833 33.98 7.97 9.49
N CYS A 834 33.49 7.12 8.58
CA CYS A 834 33.72 7.24 7.14
C CYS A 834 32.41 7.23 6.34
N VAL A 835 32.48 7.80 5.13
CA VAL A 835 31.45 7.67 4.08
C VAL A 835 32.05 6.91 2.89
N TYR A 836 31.29 5.94 2.39
CA TYR A 836 31.69 5.00 1.35
C TYR A 836 30.76 5.11 0.14
N PHE A 837 31.26 5.61 -0.99
CA PHE A 837 30.50 5.85 -2.22
C PHE A 837 30.31 4.57 -3.07
N ALA A 838 29.68 3.56 -2.47
CA ALA A 838 29.66 2.17 -2.96
C ALA A 838 28.43 1.79 -3.80
N MET A 839 27.37 2.60 -3.86
CA MET A 839 26.05 2.20 -4.39
C MET A 839 25.67 2.96 -5.66
N SER A 840 24.70 2.43 -6.42
CA SER A 840 24.08 3.13 -7.57
C SER A 840 22.76 3.81 -7.19
N GLU A 841 22.55 5.02 -7.70
CA GLU A 841 21.27 5.74 -7.63
C GLU A 841 20.12 4.93 -8.26
N ASP A 842 20.38 4.18 -9.32
CA ASP A 842 19.38 3.35 -9.99
C ASP A 842 18.97 2.12 -9.18
N ASP A 843 19.89 1.56 -8.37
CA ASP A 843 19.57 0.50 -7.41
C ASP A 843 18.77 1.06 -6.23
N VAL A 844 19.14 2.24 -5.69
CA VAL A 844 18.35 2.96 -4.67
C VAL A 844 16.92 3.20 -5.18
N LYS A 845 16.75 3.66 -6.42
CA LYS A 845 15.42 3.84 -7.05
C LYS A 845 14.71 2.50 -7.28
N THR A 846 15.42 1.44 -7.65
CA THR A 846 14.86 0.09 -7.83
C THR A 846 14.36 -0.51 -6.51
N ALA A 847 15.05 -0.31 -5.39
CA ALA A 847 14.56 -0.69 -4.06
C ALA A 847 13.37 0.19 -3.65
N MET A 848 13.48 1.51 -3.82
CA MET A 848 12.49 2.50 -3.39
C MET A 848 11.06 2.21 -3.89
N VAL A 849 10.90 1.69 -5.10
CA VAL A 849 9.59 1.39 -5.70
C VAL A 849 8.95 0.08 -5.23
N GLN A 850 9.67 -0.81 -4.51
CA GLN A 850 9.10 -2.07 -4.05
C GLN A 850 8.06 -1.83 -2.92
N PRO A 851 6.88 -2.48 -2.93
CA PRO A 851 5.76 -2.11 -2.05
C PRO A 851 5.99 -2.43 -0.56
N TRP A 852 7.04 -3.21 -0.25
CA TRP A 852 7.50 -3.64 1.07
C TRP A 852 8.76 -2.92 1.56
N VAL A 853 9.31 -1.97 0.79
CA VAL A 853 10.45 -1.13 1.21
C VAL A 853 9.97 0.14 1.91
N ALA A 854 10.39 0.35 3.15
CA ALA A 854 10.20 1.57 3.94
C ALA A 854 11.44 2.48 3.89
N PHE A 855 11.52 3.49 4.78
CA PHE A 855 12.64 4.44 4.85
C PHE A 855 13.26 4.56 6.25
N ASN A 856 14.56 4.80 6.29
CA ASN A 856 15.33 5.06 7.51
C ASN A 856 16.32 6.23 7.33
N CYS A 857 16.81 6.80 8.44
CA CYS A 857 17.97 7.70 8.41
C CYS A 857 19.31 6.96 8.40
N ASP A 858 19.43 5.83 9.09
CA ASP A 858 20.69 5.15 9.40
C ASP A 858 21.75 6.11 10.02
N ASN A 859 21.31 7.05 10.86
CA ASN A 859 22.22 7.93 11.59
C ASN A 859 21.54 8.55 12.81
N ALA A 860 22.29 8.62 13.91
CA ALA A 860 21.87 9.21 15.17
C ALA A 860 21.42 10.67 15.01
N GLY A 861 20.50 11.10 15.88
CA GLY A 861 20.11 12.50 15.98
C GLY A 861 21.30 13.38 16.35
N VAL A 862 21.68 14.26 15.41
CA VAL A 862 22.77 15.25 15.53
C VAL A 862 22.24 16.69 15.49
N SER A 863 23.12 17.65 15.73
CA SER A 863 22.87 19.09 15.75
C SER A 863 24.04 19.82 15.08
N PRO A 864 23.87 20.98 14.42
CA PRO A 864 24.98 21.86 14.04
C PRO A 864 25.68 22.46 15.26
N ASP A 865 24.93 22.64 16.35
CA ASP A 865 25.39 23.24 17.60
C ASP A 865 25.90 22.17 18.59
N GLY A 866 26.99 22.50 19.31
CA GLY A 866 27.47 21.72 20.46
C GLY A 866 28.24 20.45 20.09
N VAL A 867 28.37 19.52 21.05
CA VAL A 867 29.19 18.30 20.89
C VAL A 867 28.70 17.39 19.76
N LEU A 868 27.39 17.39 19.46
CA LEU A 868 26.80 16.64 18.35
C LEU A 868 27.05 17.27 16.96
N GLY A 869 27.67 18.46 16.92
CA GLY A 869 28.15 19.14 15.71
C GLY A 869 29.67 19.18 15.58
N ALA A 870 30.42 18.56 16.52
CA ALA A 870 31.88 18.66 16.58
C ALA A 870 32.63 17.75 15.59
N SER A 871 31.92 16.97 14.77
CA SER A 871 32.44 16.14 13.68
C SER A 871 31.40 16.09 12.55
N MET A 872 31.87 16.00 11.31
CA MET A 872 30.99 15.81 10.16
C MET A 872 30.31 14.43 10.18
N CYS A 873 29.19 14.31 9.47
CA CYS A 873 28.39 13.10 9.37
C CYS A 873 27.83 12.90 7.95
N HIS A 874 27.27 11.73 7.65
CA HIS A 874 26.57 11.51 6.38
C HIS A 874 25.26 12.33 6.32
N PRO A 875 24.95 13.05 5.22
CA PRO A 875 23.81 13.98 5.12
C PRO A 875 22.43 13.37 5.40
N ARG A 876 22.31 12.03 5.31
CA ARG A 876 21.15 11.23 5.74
C ARG A 876 20.63 11.59 7.15
N ALA A 877 21.50 12.05 8.06
CA ALA A 877 21.12 12.50 9.40
C ALA A 877 20.10 13.65 9.42
N TYR A 878 20.14 14.54 8.42
CA TYR A 878 19.31 15.75 8.34
C TYR A 878 18.31 15.73 7.17
N GLY A 879 18.52 14.86 6.18
CA GLY A 879 17.89 15.00 4.86
C GLY A 879 16.97 13.87 4.38
N THR A 880 17.07 12.64 4.90
CA THR A 880 16.35 11.45 4.39
C THR A 880 14.89 11.70 3.98
N PHE A 881 14.01 12.11 4.90
CA PHE A 881 12.57 12.15 4.61
C PHE A 881 12.22 13.31 3.65
N PRO A 882 12.73 14.54 3.85
CA PRO A 882 12.56 15.64 2.90
C PRO A 882 13.21 15.39 1.53
N ARG A 883 14.29 14.61 1.45
CA ARG A 883 14.90 14.18 0.18
C ARG A 883 13.96 13.29 -0.63
N VAL A 884 13.28 12.33 0.00
CA VAL A 884 12.26 11.53 -0.71
C VAL A 884 11.10 12.42 -1.18
N LEU A 885 10.57 13.28 -0.31
CA LEU A 885 9.42 14.15 -0.64
C LEU A 885 9.75 15.24 -1.69
N GLY A 886 10.98 15.73 -1.71
CA GLY A 886 11.50 16.65 -2.71
C GLY A 886 11.98 15.91 -3.95
N ARG A 887 13.25 15.46 -3.93
CA ARG A 887 13.92 14.82 -5.07
C ARG A 887 13.11 13.65 -5.64
N TYR A 888 12.72 12.66 -4.84
CA TYR A 888 12.16 11.41 -5.41
C TYR A 888 10.65 11.44 -5.70
N VAL A 889 9.90 12.40 -5.15
CA VAL A 889 8.45 12.54 -5.36
C VAL A 889 8.10 13.73 -6.26
N ARG A 890 8.66 14.92 -6.00
CA ARG A 890 8.36 16.13 -6.77
C ARG A 890 9.18 16.20 -8.05
N ASP A 891 10.49 15.97 -7.95
CA ASP A 891 11.43 16.30 -9.03
C ASP A 891 11.64 15.11 -9.99
N ASP A 892 12.09 13.95 -9.49
CA ASP A 892 12.37 12.72 -10.25
C ASP A 892 11.12 11.85 -10.49
N GLN A 893 10.03 12.11 -9.75
CA GLN A 893 8.72 11.41 -9.85
C GLN A 893 8.76 9.87 -9.71
N VAL A 894 9.76 9.33 -8.98
CA VAL A 894 9.93 7.89 -8.71
C VAL A 894 8.80 7.32 -7.86
N LEU A 895 8.25 8.11 -6.94
CA LEU A 895 7.09 7.75 -6.12
C LEU A 895 5.96 8.78 -6.23
N ARG A 896 4.72 8.31 -6.12
CA ARG A 896 3.58 9.20 -5.79
C ARG A 896 3.70 9.65 -4.34
N LEU A 897 3.25 10.86 -4.03
CA LEU A 897 3.28 11.42 -2.67
C LEU A 897 2.60 10.51 -1.65
N GLU A 898 1.46 9.93 -2.02
CA GLU A 898 0.64 9.07 -1.18
C GLU A 898 1.37 7.76 -0.83
N GLU A 899 2.17 7.23 -1.76
CA GLU A 899 2.98 6.03 -1.56
C GLU A 899 4.24 6.34 -0.75
N ALA A 900 4.89 7.49 -0.99
CA ALA A 900 6.01 7.95 -0.18
C ALA A 900 5.61 8.16 1.29
N VAL A 901 4.50 8.85 1.55
CA VAL A 901 3.98 9.01 2.92
C VAL A 901 3.60 7.66 3.51
N ARG A 902 2.95 6.74 2.78
CA ARG A 902 2.68 5.36 3.25
C ARG A 902 3.95 4.65 3.73
N LYS A 903 5.02 4.71 2.93
CA LYS A 903 6.35 4.12 3.23
C LYS A 903 7.06 4.76 4.43
N MET A 904 6.68 5.99 4.79
CA MET A 904 7.19 6.72 5.96
C MET A 904 6.30 6.60 7.21
N THR A 905 5.10 6.03 7.10
CA THR A 905 4.08 6.14 8.16
C THR A 905 3.39 4.81 8.47
N SER A 906 2.48 4.33 7.61
CA SER A 906 1.69 3.12 7.91
C SER A 906 2.45 1.82 7.68
N LEU A 907 3.36 1.76 6.70
CA LEU A 907 4.24 0.60 6.49
C LEU A 907 5.19 0.36 7.68
N PRO A 908 5.97 1.35 8.16
CA PRO A 908 6.78 1.16 9.36
C PRO A 908 5.96 0.98 10.64
N ALA A 909 4.78 1.63 10.77
CA ALA A 909 3.86 1.33 11.87
C ALA A 909 3.34 -0.11 11.83
N GLN A 910 3.14 -0.70 10.64
CA GLN A 910 2.73 -2.10 10.48
C GLN A 910 3.82 -3.06 10.96
N ARG A 911 5.09 -2.86 10.57
CA ARG A 911 6.23 -3.69 11.06
C ARG A 911 6.38 -3.61 12.58
N LEU A 912 6.23 -2.40 13.16
CA LEU A 912 6.26 -2.18 14.60
C LEU A 912 4.96 -2.60 15.33
N GLY A 913 3.91 -3.04 14.63
CA GLY A 913 2.62 -3.39 15.22
C GLY A 913 1.82 -2.23 15.84
N LEU A 914 2.19 -0.98 15.53
CA LEU A 914 1.65 0.25 16.13
C LEU A 914 0.26 0.61 15.58
N ARG A 915 -0.78 0.07 16.20
CA ARG A 915 -2.18 0.21 15.73
C ARG A 915 -2.76 1.62 15.78
N ASP A 916 -2.21 2.52 16.61
CA ASP A 916 -2.70 3.89 16.82
C ASP A 916 -1.70 4.99 16.42
N ARG A 917 -0.72 4.66 15.56
CA ARG A 917 0.20 5.61 14.90
C ARG A 917 0.26 5.33 13.39
N GLY A 918 0.99 6.15 12.64
CA GLY A 918 1.23 5.95 11.19
C GLY A 918 0.03 6.16 10.25
N LEU A 919 -1.14 6.55 10.77
CA LEU A 919 -2.34 6.87 9.99
C LEU A 919 -3.07 8.07 10.59
N LEU A 920 -3.53 9.00 9.75
CA LEU A 920 -4.44 10.06 10.18
C LEU A 920 -5.86 9.50 10.26
N ARG A 921 -6.30 9.17 11.47
CA ARG A 921 -7.68 8.74 11.76
C ARG A 921 -8.12 9.17 13.16
N PRO A 922 -9.41 9.45 13.40
CA PRO A 922 -9.92 9.70 14.75
C PRO A 922 -9.50 8.59 15.75
N GLY A 923 -9.11 9.00 16.95
CA GLY A 923 -8.61 8.12 18.02
C GLY A 923 -7.13 7.71 17.92
N ALA A 924 -6.48 7.89 16.77
CA ALA A 924 -5.02 7.73 16.67
C ALA A 924 -4.27 8.82 17.45
N TYR A 925 -3.02 8.56 17.82
CA TYR A 925 -2.14 9.61 18.35
C TYR A 925 -1.98 10.74 17.33
N ALA A 926 -2.00 11.98 17.83
CA ALA A 926 -1.69 13.17 17.05
C ALA A 926 -0.17 13.33 16.84
N ASP A 927 0.42 12.32 16.21
CA ASP A 927 1.70 12.41 15.52
C ASP A 927 1.41 12.88 14.09
N VAL A 928 1.70 14.14 13.76
CA VAL A 928 1.26 14.78 12.52
C VAL A 928 2.36 15.66 11.95
N THR A 929 2.72 15.46 10.69
CA THR A 929 3.69 16.30 9.97
C THR A 929 2.99 17.10 8.89
N VAL A 930 3.20 18.42 8.91
CA VAL A 930 2.61 19.38 7.97
C VAL A 930 3.74 20.04 7.18
N PHE A 931 3.72 19.90 5.86
CA PHE A 931 4.83 20.34 4.98
C PHE A 931 4.35 20.98 3.68
N HIS A 932 5.20 21.82 3.09
CA HIS A 932 4.92 22.52 1.84
C HIS A 932 5.46 21.69 0.65
N PRO A 933 4.61 21.04 -0.16
CA PRO A 933 5.05 20.07 -1.18
C PRO A 933 5.98 20.69 -2.25
N GLY A 934 5.71 21.94 -2.64
CA GLY A 934 6.57 22.69 -3.58
C GLY A 934 7.86 23.28 -2.98
N LYS A 935 8.23 22.93 -1.74
CA LYS A 935 9.45 23.44 -1.05
C LYS A 935 10.22 22.40 -0.25
N VAL A 936 9.57 21.31 0.18
CA VAL A 936 10.23 20.26 0.98
C VAL A 936 11.43 19.68 0.25
N ILE A 937 12.61 19.73 0.87
CA ILE A 937 13.88 19.24 0.32
C ILE A 937 14.95 19.11 1.41
N ASP A 938 15.90 18.21 1.20
CA ASP A 938 17.16 18.16 1.93
C ASP A 938 18.10 19.34 1.59
N ARG A 939 18.79 19.87 2.60
CA ARG A 939 19.89 20.84 2.40
C ARG A 939 21.27 20.26 2.69
N ALA A 940 21.35 19.26 3.56
CA ALA A 940 22.60 18.59 3.89
C ALA A 940 23.25 17.94 2.66
N THR A 941 24.54 18.20 2.49
CA THR A 941 25.40 17.60 1.45
C THR A 941 26.55 16.83 2.10
N PHE A 942 27.39 16.15 1.31
CA PHE A 942 28.59 15.50 1.85
C PHE A 942 29.63 16.51 2.34
N ASP A 943 29.73 17.66 1.67
CA ASP A 943 30.72 18.71 1.97
C ASP A 943 30.24 19.68 3.06
N ASN A 944 28.92 19.81 3.22
CA ASN A 944 28.28 20.56 4.32
C ASN A 944 27.04 19.78 4.84
N PRO A 945 27.23 18.83 5.77
CA PRO A 945 26.14 17.98 6.25
C PRO A 945 25.28 18.61 7.35
N HIS A 946 25.76 19.62 8.08
CA HIS A 946 25.06 20.22 9.23
C HIS A 946 24.01 21.26 8.81
N GLN A 947 23.13 20.90 7.87
CA GLN A 947 22.08 21.77 7.35
C GLN A 947 20.71 21.13 7.52
N TYR A 948 19.85 21.75 8.33
CA TYR A 948 18.46 21.34 8.48
C TYR A 948 17.70 21.38 7.15
N SER A 949 16.79 20.43 6.96
CA SER A 949 15.92 20.39 5.78
C SER A 949 14.90 21.53 5.75
N GLU A 950 14.44 21.86 4.55
CA GLU A 950 13.44 22.90 4.32
C GLU A 950 12.03 22.33 4.08
N GLY A 951 11.03 23.20 4.20
CA GLY A 951 9.64 22.93 3.79
C GLY A 951 8.80 22.11 4.78
N ILE A 952 9.38 21.53 5.82
CA ILE A 952 8.63 21.05 7.01
C ILE A 952 8.16 22.29 7.80
N VAL A 953 6.86 22.43 8.03
CA VAL A 953 6.25 23.66 8.60
C VAL A 953 5.77 23.45 10.03
N TYR A 954 5.09 22.34 10.30
CA TYR A 954 4.69 21.94 11.66
C TYR A 954 4.94 20.45 11.85
N VAL A 955 5.36 20.06 13.04
CA VAL A 955 5.46 18.66 13.46
C VAL A 955 4.86 18.56 14.84
N PHE A 956 3.83 17.74 14.98
CA PHE A 956 3.18 17.41 16.24
C PHE A 956 3.60 16.01 16.66
N VAL A 957 3.95 15.85 17.93
CA VAL A 957 4.22 14.55 18.57
C VAL A 957 3.30 14.44 19.76
N ASN A 958 2.49 13.38 19.81
CA ASN A 958 1.44 13.20 20.81
C ASN A 958 0.61 14.49 21.04
N GLY A 959 0.26 15.20 19.97
CA GLY A 959 -0.57 16.42 19.97
C GLY A 959 0.15 17.75 20.26
N ALA A 960 1.40 17.73 20.74
CA ALA A 960 2.17 18.96 20.97
C ALA A 960 3.08 19.27 19.78
N SER A 961 3.11 20.53 19.32
CA SER A 961 4.09 20.98 18.32
C SER A 961 5.49 20.84 18.90
N VAL A 962 6.35 20.10 18.20
CA VAL A 962 7.81 20.06 18.40
C VAL A 962 8.53 20.92 17.34
N VAL A 963 7.92 21.06 16.16
CA VAL A 963 8.23 22.10 15.17
C VAL A 963 6.98 22.97 14.96
N ASP A 964 7.20 24.28 14.87
CA ASP A 964 6.17 25.30 14.73
C ASP A 964 6.65 26.41 13.76
N GLN A 965 5.94 26.60 12.65
CA GLN A 965 6.32 27.52 11.56
C GLN A 965 7.77 27.35 11.07
N GLY A 966 8.23 26.10 11.00
CA GLY A 966 9.60 25.73 10.60
C GLY A 966 10.67 25.92 11.68
N LYS A 967 10.28 26.33 12.91
CA LYS A 967 11.20 26.48 14.06
C LYS A 967 11.02 25.33 15.04
N ILE A 968 12.13 24.82 15.57
CA ILE A 968 12.11 23.83 16.66
C ILE A 968 11.64 24.52 17.95
N THR A 969 10.92 23.78 18.80
CA THR A 969 10.39 24.26 20.08
C THR A 969 10.95 23.43 21.24
N ASP A 970 10.95 23.98 22.46
CA ASP A 970 11.43 23.30 23.68
C ASP A 970 10.45 22.24 24.23
N ARG A 971 9.62 21.65 23.36
CA ARG A 971 8.58 20.69 23.74
C ARG A 971 9.11 19.27 23.63
N LEU A 972 9.04 18.53 24.75
CA LEU A 972 9.47 17.14 24.86
C LEU A 972 8.30 16.19 25.17
N PRO A 973 7.31 16.02 24.26
CA PRO A 973 6.12 15.21 24.49
C PRO A 973 6.30 13.71 24.26
N GLY A 974 7.42 13.32 23.61
CA GLY A 974 7.64 12.01 23.02
C GLY A 974 7.69 10.87 24.04
N ARG A 975 7.28 9.68 23.61
CA ARG A 975 7.05 8.53 24.49
C ARG A 975 7.88 7.32 24.11
N ILE A 976 8.38 6.63 25.13
CA ILE A 976 8.90 5.27 24.97
C ILE A 976 7.72 4.36 24.61
N LEU A 977 7.78 3.81 23.40
CA LEU A 977 6.86 2.79 22.92
C LEU A 977 7.32 1.44 23.47
N ARG A 978 6.38 0.54 23.75
CA ARG A 978 6.65 -0.79 24.31
C ARG A 978 6.12 -1.85 23.35
N GLY A 979 6.98 -2.80 22.99
CA GLY A 979 6.69 -3.89 22.07
C GLY A 979 5.74 -4.95 22.64
N PRO A 980 5.31 -5.92 21.82
CA PRO A 980 4.25 -6.88 22.16
C PRO A 980 4.58 -7.81 23.33
N GLY A 981 5.86 -7.97 23.67
CA GLY A 981 6.30 -8.75 24.83
C GLY A 981 6.16 -8.06 26.19
N TYR A 982 5.84 -6.77 26.22
CA TYR A 982 5.96 -5.94 27.42
C TYR A 982 5.11 -6.44 28.58
N ARG A 983 5.76 -6.66 29.72
CA ARG A 983 5.14 -6.97 31.00
C ARG A 983 5.39 -5.80 31.95
N PRO A 984 4.35 -5.06 32.39
CA PRO A 984 4.51 -4.08 33.44
C PRO A 984 5.17 -4.72 34.66
N ALA A 985 6.26 -4.13 35.15
CA ALA A 985 6.89 -4.56 36.39
C ALA A 985 5.82 -4.58 37.50
N ALA A 986 5.69 -5.71 38.19
CA ALA A 986 4.69 -5.88 39.24
C ALA A 986 4.92 -4.81 40.31
N THR A 987 3.92 -3.93 40.52
CA THR A 987 3.97 -2.91 41.56
C THR A 987 4.24 -3.60 42.90
N PRO A 988 5.31 -3.24 43.63
CA PRO A 988 5.51 -3.74 44.99
C PRO A 988 4.26 -3.41 45.81
N GLY A 989 3.76 -4.39 46.56
CA GLY A 989 2.54 -4.24 47.35
C GLY A 989 2.63 -3.02 48.28
N ARG A 990 1.54 -2.24 48.33
CA ARG A 990 1.29 -1.25 49.38
C ARG A 990 0.74 -1.93 50.62
#